data_AF-A0A9P0G2D5-F1
#
_entry.id   AF-A0A9P0G2D5-F1
#
_cell.length_a   1.000
_cell.length_b   1.000
_cell.length_c   1.000
_cell.angle_alpha   90.00
_cell.angle_beta   90.00
_cell.angle_gamma   90.00
#
_symmetry.space_group_name_H-M   'P 1'
#
loop_
_entity.id
_entity.type
_entity.pdbx_description
1 polymer ?
#
loop_
_entity_poly.entity_id
_entity_poly.type
_entity_poly.pdbx_seq_one_letter_code
_entity_poly.pdbx_strand_id
1 'polypeptide(L)'
;MAALRGSFGLLRIGVWSESPREDRTRNKNEVNYDDNTIDGVPLRKLYIKNVPCGTKQEQLYSCFMYFGDVENIVICHSQHTCKGFNNRHKECDKVTFAFVTYKSTDDAIKALNSKSVQFKRNKLYILAAFAHCQPYTQDESSEEDEPLDPNTSVSNGSPLIDYKSNFEAPIENLDDYCLRSIFSLLPHMERIKIERVCRRWKTIARGMWHTEQELDVANNIPFAIPEKHRTFAVLRKIFKRCGPSLKKLNLQNVKIKGSDGLIEAIVRKCLHLEELHLDEQYLSKYKTNMLKPLKHLRVLSLRDCRAVQDANLQSLLEDKSHLTHVEVTHSCTVDGSFLSGINSPLETLNLNSCEELTSDNLRANLGKFSSTLKQLHLADCQLLDMDDINIILSQLPELHTLTLSHYPQESLTALDGITTLKRLKSLHVAFNRSISEDFLQLLIQSNLELTHLDISGAGQGYELDEGTSFCFSRLNTMKSLRILNLSYIPNLNRNIIHNYASRSPPIESLSFCFCNNLKDDDIKSLFTECHQLKYLDLRGCSHITQETIKTANEALALRSNNQPLQIVVGGTGVKGLSQGTRSNILNNSGSEWSDETDSSSCGSEAEAKLPPLHPLLTISYESNSTAKPYLEGAWFGDWSEDNFIHQHALDNLLHNFIDDGELYEFDIDSGESFPNDSDEDYNDLDDEFGFF
;
A
#
# COMPACT_ATOMS: atom_id res chain seq x y z
N MET A 1 -77.83 -29.98 -15.20
CA MET A 1 -78.35 -30.61 -13.96
C MET A 1 -77.52 -30.07 -12.80
N ALA A 2 -78.04 -29.13 -12.02
CA ALA A 2 -78.82 -29.41 -10.80
C ALA A 2 -78.04 -30.22 -9.74
N ALA A 3 -77.58 -29.48 -8.72
CA ALA A 3 -77.73 -29.79 -7.30
C ALA A 3 -76.82 -30.82 -6.59
N LEU A 4 -76.08 -30.27 -5.62
CA LEU A 4 -75.96 -30.67 -4.20
C LEU A 4 -74.81 -31.59 -3.73
N ARG A 5 -73.82 -30.90 -3.13
CA ARG A 5 -73.22 -31.09 -1.78
C ARG A 5 -72.66 -32.47 -1.40
N GLY A 6 -71.36 -32.48 -1.08
CA GLY A 6 -70.78 -33.42 -0.12
C GLY A 6 -69.26 -33.45 -0.07
N SER A 7 -68.68 -32.58 0.78
CA SER A 7 -67.50 -32.86 1.61
C SER A 7 -66.12 -33.10 0.97
N PHE A 8 -65.20 -32.17 1.28
CA PHE A 8 -63.76 -32.28 1.56
C PHE A 8 -62.96 -31.16 0.87
N GLY A 9 -62.46 -30.24 1.71
CA GLY A 9 -61.72 -29.07 1.29
C GLY A 9 -60.34 -29.42 0.75
N LEU A 10 -60.19 -29.34 -0.57
CA LEU A 10 -58.91 -29.25 -1.26
C LEU A 10 -58.49 -27.77 -1.28
N LEU A 11 -57.38 -27.45 -0.61
CA LEU A 11 -56.65 -26.19 -0.80
C LEU A 11 -56.10 -26.16 -2.23
N ARG A 12 -56.80 -25.44 -3.12
CA ARG A 12 -56.30 -25.11 -4.46
C ARG A 12 -55.19 -24.08 -4.35
N ILE A 13 -53.98 -24.46 -4.77
CA ILE A 13 -52.89 -23.53 -5.07
C ILE A 13 -53.11 -23.07 -6.51
N GLY A 14 -53.48 -21.80 -6.70
CA GLY A 14 -53.57 -21.17 -8.01
C GLY A 14 -52.30 -20.39 -8.30
N VAL A 15 -51.59 -20.74 -9.37
CA VAL A 15 -50.51 -19.95 -9.96
C VAL A 15 -51.17 -18.95 -10.91
N TRP A 16 -51.03 -17.65 -10.65
CA TRP A 16 -51.39 -16.60 -11.60
C TRP A 16 -50.12 -15.91 -12.09
N SER A 17 -49.94 -15.96 -13.41
CA SER A 17 -48.96 -15.17 -14.15
C SER A 17 -49.57 -13.80 -14.48
N GLU A 18 -49.05 -12.73 -13.90
CA GLU A 18 -49.29 -11.36 -14.37
C GLU A 18 -47.96 -10.61 -14.45
N SER A 19 -47.72 -9.98 -15.60
CA SER A 19 -46.56 -9.15 -15.92
C SER A 19 -46.52 -7.88 -15.05
N PRO A 20 -45.34 -7.35 -14.68
CA PRO A 20 -45.25 -6.28 -13.69
C PRO A 20 -45.55 -4.91 -14.30
N ARG A 21 -46.39 -4.12 -13.61
CA ARG A 21 -46.44 -2.66 -13.75
C ARG A 21 -45.31 -2.05 -12.90
N GLU A 22 -44.58 -1.13 -13.51
CA GLU A 22 -43.47 -0.38 -12.91
C GLU A 22 -43.93 0.43 -11.70
N ASP A 23 -43.32 0.18 -10.55
CA ASP A 23 -43.46 1.01 -9.36
C ASP A 23 -42.07 1.54 -8.95
N ARG A 24 -41.93 2.86 -8.97
CA ARG A 24 -40.66 3.60 -8.81
C ARG A 24 -40.22 3.60 -7.35
N THR A 25 -39.48 2.56 -6.95
CA THR A 25 -38.47 2.65 -5.88
C THR A 25 -37.23 1.86 -6.30
N ARG A 26 -36.16 2.57 -6.69
CA ARG A 26 -34.87 1.97 -7.05
C ARG A 26 -34.25 1.34 -5.80
N ASN A 27 -34.45 0.04 -5.62
CA ASN A 27 -33.68 -0.77 -4.70
C ASN A 27 -32.38 -1.19 -5.41
N LYS A 28 -31.33 -0.37 -5.28
CA LYS A 28 -29.96 -0.75 -5.69
C LYS A 28 -29.49 -1.85 -4.73
N ASN A 29 -29.72 -3.11 -5.08
CA ASN A 29 -29.07 -4.32 -4.53
C ASN A 29 -29.61 -5.55 -5.29
N GLU A 30 -29.40 -5.60 -6.61
CA GLU A 30 -29.39 -6.90 -7.29
C GLU A 30 -28.02 -7.52 -7.01
N VAL A 31 -27.94 -8.31 -5.95
CA VAL A 31 -26.78 -9.15 -5.66
C VAL A 31 -26.80 -10.26 -6.69
N ASN A 32 -25.84 -10.27 -7.62
CA ASN A 32 -25.64 -11.37 -8.54
C ASN A 32 -25.06 -12.55 -7.75
N TYR A 33 -25.87 -13.58 -7.50
CA TYR A 33 -25.45 -14.79 -6.79
C TYR A 33 -24.77 -15.75 -7.77
N ASP A 34 -23.57 -15.38 -8.23
CA ASP A 34 -22.77 -16.28 -9.08
C ASP A 34 -22.42 -17.57 -8.30
N ASP A 35 -22.57 -18.72 -8.97
CA ASP A 35 -22.20 -20.06 -8.48
C ASP A 35 -22.81 -20.51 -7.14
N ASN A 36 -24.09 -20.22 -6.89
CA ASN A 36 -24.81 -20.74 -5.71
C ASN A 36 -24.21 -20.32 -4.35
N THR A 37 -23.42 -19.24 -4.31
CA THR A 37 -22.77 -18.73 -3.10
C THR A 37 -23.24 -17.31 -2.75
N ILE A 38 -23.10 -16.95 -1.46
CA ILE A 38 -23.13 -15.57 -0.99
C ILE A 38 -21.79 -15.26 -0.33
N ASP A 39 -21.07 -14.27 -0.84
CA ASP A 39 -19.71 -13.95 -0.41
C ASP A 39 -18.75 -15.16 -0.46
N GLY A 40 -18.92 -16.06 -1.43
CA GLY A 40 -18.13 -17.29 -1.58
C GLY A 40 -18.46 -18.40 -0.58
N VAL A 41 -19.52 -18.25 0.22
CA VAL A 41 -20.04 -19.29 1.13
C VAL A 41 -21.26 -19.95 0.50
N PRO A 42 -21.38 -21.30 0.51
CA PRO A 42 -22.56 -22.00 -0.01
C PRO A 42 -23.87 -21.46 0.60
N LEU A 43 -24.77 -20.97 -0.25
CA LEU A 43 -26.05 -20.39 0.18
C LEU A 43 -27.05 -21.52 0.48
N ARG A 44 -27.24 -21.83 1.76
CA ARG A 44 -28.16 -22.88 2.23
C ARG A 44 -29.24 -22.35 3.18
N LYS A 45 -29.00 -21.23 3.85
CA LYS A 45 -29.89 -20.63 4.83
C LYS A 45 -30.49 -19.32 4.31
N LEU A 46 -31.80 -19.21 4.47
CA LEU A 46 -32.60 -18.08 4.05
C LEU A 46 -33.21 -17.39 5.26
N TYR A 47 -33.36 -16.07 5.17
CA TYR A 47 -34.07 -15.23 6.12
C TYR A 47 -35.48 -14.93 5.61
N ILE A 48 -36.49 -15.27 6.41
CA ILE A 48 -37.90 -15.15 6.07
C ILE A 48 -38.53 -14.03 6.89
N LYS A 49 -38.94 -12.96 6.21
CA LYS A 49 -39.61 -11.81 6.83
C LYS A 49 -41.13 -11.97 6.80
N ASN A 50 -41.80 -11.26 7.70
CA ASN A 50 -43.28 -11.17 7.79
C ASN A 50 -43.96 -12.48 8.20
N VAL A 51 -43.30 -13.28 9.04
CA VAL A 51 -43.90 -14.49 9.61
C VAL A 51 -44.97 -14.07 10.62
N PRO A 52 -46.21 -14.60 10.58
CA PRO A 52 -47.26 -14.21 11.53
C PRO A 52 -46.99 -14.72 12.95
N CYS A 53 -47.39 -13.95 13.97
CA CYS A 53 -47.29 -14.37 15.36
C CYS A 53 -48.10 -15.66 15.60
N GLY A 54 -47.58 -16.58 16.43
CA GLY A 54 -48.18 -17.88 16.69
C GLY A 54 -48.01 -18.92 15.57
N THR A 55 -47.20 -18.62 14.54
CA THR A 55 -46.85 -19.61 13.51
C THR A 55 -46.03 -20.75 14.13
N LYS A 56 -46.46 -22.01 13.91
CA LYS A 56 -45.73 -23.20 14.33
C LYS A 56 -44.71 -23.62 13.27
N GLN A 57 -43.59 -24.20 13.69
CA GLN A 57 -42.51 -24.67 12.81
C GLN A 57 -43.00 -25.63 11.73
N GLU A 58 -43.89 -26.57 12.07
CA GLU A 58 -44.53 -27.53 11.14
C GLU A 58 -45.27 -26.85 9.97
N GLN A 59 -45.85 -25.67 10.22
CA GLN A 59 -46.59 -24.92 9.20
C GLN A 59 -45.63 -24.27 8.19
N LEU A 60 -44.51 -23.72 8.66
CA LEU A 60 -43.47 -23.21 7.77
C LEU A 60 -42.76 -24.36 7.03
N TYR A 61 -42.54 -25.49 7.68
CA TYR A 61 -41.96 -26.68 7.05
C TYR A 61 -42.78 -27.11 5.85
N SER A 62 -44.10 -27.23 6.03
CA SER A 62 -45.04 -27.58 4.95
C SER A 62 -45.02 -26.58 3.80
N CYS A 63 -44.69 -25.31 4.07
CA CYS A 63 -44.61 -24.25 3.07
C CYS A 63 -43.30 -24.27 2.28
N PHE A 64 -42.18 -24.59 2.93
CA PHE A 64 -40.85 -24.51 2.33
C PHE A 64 -40.33 -25.85 1.80
N MET A 65 -40.88 -26.99 2.24
CA MET A 65 -40.56 -28.31 1.67
C MET A 65 -40.92 -28.43 0.19
N TYR A 66 -41.77 -27.54 -0.34
CA TYR A 66 -42.09 -27.46 -1.76
C TYR A 66 -40.88 -27.11 -2.64
N PHE A 67 -39.91 -26.35 -2.11
CA PHE A 67 -38.73 -25.93 -2.86
C PHE A 67 -37.58 -26.94 -2.78
N GLY A 68 -37.62 -27.85 -1.81
CA GLY A 68 -36.65 -28.94 -1.64
C GLY A 68 -36.49 -29.37 -0.19
N ASP A 69 -35.43 -30.11 0.10
CA ASP A 69 -35.24 -30.75 1.41
C ASP A 69 -34.83 -29.73 2.47
N VAL A 70 -35.78 -29.38 3.35
CA VAL A 70 -35.53 -28.50 4.49
C VAL A 70 -34.86 -29.30 5.62
N GLU A 71 -33.67 -28.85 6.03
CA GLU A 71 -32.90 -29.40 7.15
C GLU A 71 -33.40 -28.86 8.49
N ASN A 72 -33.62 -27.54 8.58
CA ASN A 72 -34.00 -26.90 9.83
C ASN A 72 -34.83 -25.62 9.59
N ILE A 73 -35.73 -25.31 10.54
CA ILE A 73 -36.48 -24.05 10.59
C ILE A 73 -36.41 -23.49 12.01
N VAL A 74 -35.97 -22.24 12.14
CA VAL A 74 -35.92 -21.53 13.41
C VAL A 74 -36.85 -20.32 13.33
N ILE A 75 -37.84 -20.26 14.21
CA ILE A 75 -38.73 -19.08 14.34
C ILE A 75 -38.18 -18.20 15.46
N CYS A 76 -37.95 -16.93 15.14
CA CYS A 76 -37.42 -15.94 16.09
C CYS A 76 -38.51 -14.94 16.48
N HIS A 77 -38.61 -14.68 17.78
CA HIS A 77 -39.50 -13.69 18.35
C HIS A 77 -38.69 -12.46 18.76
N SER A 78 -39.04 -11.28 18.27
CA SER A 78 -38.46 -10.03 18.75
C SER A 78 -39.08 -9.62 20.10
N GLN A 79 -38.29 -9.12 21.04
CA GLN A 79 -38.76 -8.51 22.30
C GLN A 79 -38.43 -7.00 22.35
N HIS A 80 -39.35 -6.12 21.93
CA HIS A 80 -39.30 -4.65 22.15
C HIS A 80 -40.41 -4.11 23.08
N THR A 81 -40.14 -3.70 24.30
CA THR A 81 -41.15 -2.93 25.06
C THR A 81 -41.46 -1.60 24.36
N CYS A 82 -42.68 -1.42 23.86
CA CYS A 82 -43.12 -0.12 23.33
C CYS A 82 -43.74 0.70 24.47
N LYS A 83 -43.21 1.91 24.74
CA LYS A 83 -43.92 2.90 25.56
C LYS A 83 -45.02 3.52 24.70
N GLY A 84 -46.28 3.19 25.00
CA GLY A 84 -47.42 3.94 24.46
C GLY A 84 -47.53 5.32 25.11
N PHE A 85 -48.13 6.28 24.41
CA PHE A 85 -48.33 7.68 24.83
C PHE A 85 -48.99 7.89 26.22
N ASN A 86 -49.48 6.83 26.88
CA ASN A 86 -50.12 6.88 28.20
C ASN A 86 -49.39 6.08 29.30
N ASN A 87 -48.07 5.80 29.17
CA ASN A 87 -47.26 5.14 30.21
C ASN A 87 -47.88 3.85 30.80
N ARG A 88 -48.57 3.06 29.97
CA ARG A 88 -48.96 1.68 30.29
C ARG A 88 -48.23 0.74 29.34
N HIS A 89 -47.45 -0.18 29.90
CA HIS A 89 -46.86 -1.28 29.15
C HIS A 89 -47.99 -2.14 28.58
N LYS A 90 -48.18 -2.10 27.26
CA LYS A 90 -49.04 -3.03 26.54
C LYS A 90 -48.12 -4.02 25.84
N GLU A 91 -48.25 -5.31 26.17
CA GLU A 91 -47.63 -6.37 25.37
C GLU A 91 -48.23 -6.28 23.96
N CYS A 92 -47.47 -5.70 23.03
CA CYS A 92 -47.78 -5.75 21.61
C CYS A 92 -47.02 -6.94 21.03
N ASP A 93 -47.75 -7.89 20.45
CA ASP A 93 -47.17 -9.02 19.71
C ASP A 93 -46.28 -8.49 18.57
N LYS A 94 -44.98 -8.77 18.66
CA LYS A 94 -43.98 -8.25 17.73
C LYS A 94 -43.82 -9.14 16.52
N VAL A 95 -43.42 -8.47 15.44
CA VAL A 95 -42.89 -9.01 14.19
C VAL A 95 -42.06 -10.27 14.45
N THR A 96 -42.56 -11.40 13.96
CA THR A 96 -41.85 -12.68 13.91
C THR A 96 -41.15 -12.83 12.57
N PHE A 97 -39.92 -13.34 12.61
CA PHE A 97 -39.16 -13.75 11.42
C PHE A 97 -38.69 -15.19 11.61
N ALA A 98 -38.27 -15.84 10.52
CA ALA A 98 -37.75 -17.19 10.60
C ALA A 98 -36.48 -17.36 9.75
N PHE A 99 -35.69 -18.35 10.10
CA PHE A 99 -34.64 -18.87 9.23
C PHE A 99 -35.04 -20.25 8.72
N VAL A 100 -34.83 -20.49 7.43
CA VAL A 100 -35.04 -21.78 6.78
C VAL A 100 -33.71 -22.23 6.20
N THR A 101 -33.25 -23.42 6.59
CA THR A 101 -32.00 -24.02 6.12
C THR A 101 -32.32 -25.25 5.28
N TYR A 102 -31.78 -25.31 4.06
CA TYR A 102 -31.91 -26.45 3.14
C TYR A 102 -30.69 -27.37 3.20
N LYS A 103 -30.89 -28.64 2.84
CA LYS A 103 -29.80 -29.62 2.71
C LYS A 103 -28.85 -29.29 1.55
N SER A 104 -29.37 -28.80 0.43
CA SER A 104 -28.60 -28.40 -0.75
C SER A 104 -28.65 -26.89 -1.00
N THR A 105 -27.65 -26.36 -1.71
CA THR A 105 -27.66 -24.97 -2.18
C THR A 105 -28.70 -24.75 -3.28
N ASP A 106 -28.89 -25.74 -4.16
CA ASP A 106 -29.87 -25.67 -5.26
C ASP A 106 -31.30 -25.47 -4.73
N ASP A 107 -31.68 -26.16 -3.66
CA ASP A 107 -33.02 -26.03 -3.07
C ASP A 107 -33.24 -24.67 -2.39
N ALA A 108 -32.20 -24.13 -1.74
CA ALA A 108 -32.24 -22.79 -1.18
C ALA A 108 -32.41 -21.72 -2.27
N ILE A 109 -31.80 -21.91 -3.43
CA ILE A 109 -31.87 -20.97 -4.55
C ILE A 109 -33.23 -21.03 -5.24
N LYS A 110 -33.82 -22.22 -5.40
CA LYS A 110 -35.22 -22.35 -5.88
C LYS A 110 -36.18 -21.54 -5.01
N ALA A 111 -36.02 -21.62 -3.69
CA ALA A 111 -36.82 -20.83 -2.76
C ALA A 111 -36.52 -19.33 -2.85
N LEU A 112 -35.24 -18.93 -2.91
CA LEU A 112 -34.83 -17.53 -3.01
C LEU A 112 -35.34 -16.86 -4.29
N ASN A 113 -35.29 -17.56 -5.42
CA ASN A 113 -35.75 -17.06 -6.73
C ASN A 113 -37.26 -16.79 -6.76
N SER A 114 -38.05 -17.43 -5.90
CA SER A 114 -39.48 -17.12 -5.78
C SER A 114 -39.74 -15.72 -5.17
N LYS A 115 -38.72 -15.10 -4.54
CA LYS A 115 -38.73 -13.81 -3.82
C LYS A 115 -39.71 -13.72 -2.63
N SER A 116 -40.83 -14.43 -2.70
CA SER A 116 -41.89 -14.42 -1.70
C SER A 116 -42.84 -15.59 -1.87
N VAL A 117 -43.49 -16.00 -0.79
CA VAL A 117 -44.48 -17.10 -0.78
C VAL A 117 -45.72 -16.70 0.00
N GLN A 118 -46.89 -17.08 -0.52
CA GLN A 118 -48.17 -16.86 0.15
C GLN A 118 -48.32 -17.87 1.30
N PHE A 119 -48.47 -17.37 2.53
CA PHE A 119 -48.66 -18.17 3.73
C PHE A 119 -49.88 -17.67 4.51
N LYS A 120 -50.97 -18.46 4.48
CA LYS A 120 -52.28 -18.05 5.00
C LYS A 120 -52.72 -16.72 4.34
N ARG A 121 -52.99 -15.68 5.13
CA ARG A 121 -53.36 -14.32 4.65
C ARG A 121 -52.16 -13.40 4.46
N ASN A 122 -50.92 -13.86 4.69
CA ASN A 122 -49.71 -13.05 4.64
C ASN A 122 -48.79 -13.48 3.49
N LYS A 123 -48.04 -12.51 2.96
CA LYS A 123 -46.96 -12.75 2.01
C LYS A 123 -45.64 -12.76 2.78
N LEU A 124 -44.95 -13.90 2.77
CA LEU A 124 -43.61 -14.03 3.37
C LEU A 124 -42.58 -13.58 2.35
N TYR A 125 -41.58 -12.81 2.76
CA TYR A 125 -40.48 -12.39 1.89
C TYR A 125 -39.24 -13.21 2.17
N ILE A 126 -38.58 -13.68 1.10
CA ILE A 126 -37.43 -14.58 1.18
C ILE A 126 -36.19 -13.79 0.80
N LEU A 127 -35.21 -13.79 1.70
CA LEU A 127 -33.92 -13.13 1.53
C LEU A 127 -32.81 -14.13 1.81
N ALA A 128 -31.64 -13.97 1.20
CA ALA A 128 -30.46 -14.71 1.61
C ALA A 128 -30.08 -14.32 3.04
N ALA A 129 -29.76 -15.29 3.90
CA ALA A 129 -29.13 -14.97 5.18
C ALA A 129 -27.68 -14.52 4.92
N PHE A 130 -27.19 -13.56 5.71
CA PHE A 130 -25.81 -13.08 5.62
C PHE A 130 -24.79 -14.23 5.63
N ALA A 131 -23.65 -14.09 4.95
CA ALA A 131 -22.63 -15.15 4.83
C ALA A 131 -22.19 -15.73 6.18
N HIS A 132 -22.13 -14.93 7.25
CA HIS A 132 -21.78 -15.38 8.60
C HIS A 132 -22.87 -16.22 9.30
N CYS A 133 -24.09 -16.24 8.75
CA CYS A 133 -25.23 -17.03 9.25
C CYS A 133 -25.43 -18.35 8.50
N GLN A 134 -24.71 -18.59 7.40
CA GLN A 134 -24.82 -19.81 6.59
C GLN A 134 -24.29 -21.04 7.37
N PRO A 135 -24.92 -22.22 7.24
CA PRO A 135 -24.45 -23.45 7.89
C PRO A 135 -23.18 -23.93 7.21
N TYR A 136 -22.14 -24.15 8.01
CA TYR A 136 -20.90 -24.78 7.56
C TYR A 136 -21.18 -26.26 7.21
N THR A 137 -20.49 -26.79 6.20
CA THR A 137 -20.57 -28.22 5.83
C THR A 137 -20.14 -29.10 7.01
N GLN A 138 -20.87 -30.20 7.23
CA GLN A 138 -20.85 -31.07 8.42
C GLN A 138 -19.51 -31.77 8.78
N ASP A 139 -18.39 -31.45 8.16
CA ASP A 139 -17.08 -32.00 8.54
C ASP A 139 -16.37 -31.22 9.66
N GLU A 140 -16.98 -30.16 10.22
CA GLU A 140 -16.34 -29.28 11.22
C GLU A 140 -17.14 -29.08 12.52
N SER A 141 -18.24 -29.82 12.76
CA SER A 141 -19.06 -29.65 13.98
C SER A 141 -18.69 -30.57 15.15
N SER A 142 -17.50 -31.18 15.14
CA SER A 142 -16.95 -31.92 16.28
C SER A 142 -15.51 -31.51 16.56
N GLU A 143 -15.28 -30.23 16.84
CA GLU A 143 -14.08 -29.77 17.55
C GLU A 143 -14.59 -29.00 18.78
N GLU A 144 -15.08 -29.74 19.79
CA GLU A 144 -15.08 -29.23 21.16
C GLU A 144 -13.61 -29.13 21.61
N ASP A 145 -13.27 -27.99 22.20
CA ASP A 145 -11.95 -27.65 22.73
C ASP A 145 -11.50 -28.69 23.79
N GLU A 146 -10.63 -29.63 23.43
CA GLU A 146 -9.78 -30.29 24.43
C GLU A 146 -8.48 -29.49 24.62
N PRO A 147 -8.14 -29.11 25.87
CA PRO A 147 -6.86 -28.48 26.15
C PRO A 147 -5.74 -29.52 25.99
N LEU A 148 -4.76 -29.21 25.13
CA LEU A 148 -3.57 -30.03 24.94
C LEU A 148 -2.68 -29.99 26.19
N ASP A 149 -2.71 -31.06 26.98
CA ASP A 149 -1.72 -31.33 28.04
C ASP A 149 -0.40 -31.82 27.39
N PRO A 150 0.78 -31.23 27.68
CA PRO A 150 2.02 -31.56 26.98
C PRO A 150 2.63 -32.94 27.30
N ASN A 151 2.04 -33.75 28.18
CA ASN A 151 2.70 -34.93 28.76
C ASN A 151 1.88 -36.23 28.73
N THR A 152 1.39 -36.67 27.57
CA THR A 152 0.79 -38.01 27.45
C THR A 152 1.53 -38.88 26.45
N SER A 153 2.19 -39.91 26.99
CA SER A 153 2.86 -40.97 26.26
C SER A 153 1.83 -41.87 25.54
N VAL A 154 2.11 -42.16 24.27
CA VAL A 154 1.27 -43.02 23.42
C VAL A 154 1.43 -44.48 23.82
N SER A 155 0.32 -45.17 24.09
CA SER A 155 0.25 -46.63 24.15
C SER A 155 -0.82 -47.17 23.18
N ASN A 156 -0.54 -48.37 22.66
CA ASN A 156 -1.06 -48.98 21.43
C ASN A 156 -2.50 -49.53 21.46
N GLY A 157 -3.11 -49.54 20.26
CA GLY A 157 -4.04 -50.56 19.72
C GLY A 157 -5.50 -50.12 19.57
N SER A 158 -6.29 -50.38 18.52
CA SER A 158 -6.23 -51.12 17.22
C SER A 158 -7.59 -50.84 16.48
N PRO A 159 -7.97 -51.44 15.32
CA PRO A 159 -7.35 -51.41 13.99
C PRO A 159 -8.35 -51.14 12.80
N LEU A 160 -7.78 -51.08 11.58
CA LEU A 160 -8.34 -51.31 10.21
C LEU A 160 -9.04 -50.14 9.48
N ILE A 161 -8.39 -49.62 8.42
CA ILE A 161 -8.59 -50.09 7.02
C ILE A 161 -7.22 -50.12 6.32
N ASP A 162 -6.84 -51.29 5.82
CA ASP A 162 -5.61 -51.58 5.07
C ASP A 162 -5.82 -51.22 3.59
N TYR A 163 -5.20 -50.12 3.13
CA TYR A 163 -4.87 -49.92 1.72
C TYR A 163 -3.36 -50.03 1.57
N LYS A 164 -2.87 -51.25 1.45
CA LYS A 164 -1.56 -51.55 0.87
C LYS A 164 -1.51 -51.07 -0.58
N SER A 165 -0.99 -49.86 -0.79
CA SER A 165 -0.24 -49.52 -1.99
C SER A 165 1.15 -49.05 -1.55
N ASN A 166 2.16 -49.88 -1.81
CA ASN A 166 3.58 -49.60 -1.63
C ASN A 166 4.05 -48.49 -2.59
N PHE A 167 3.69 -47.25 -2.28
CA PHE A 167 4.39 -46.05 -2.72
C PHE A 167 4.53 -45.16 -1.48
N GLU A 168 5.40 -45.56 -0.54
CA GLU A 168 5.87 -44.59 0.46
C GLU A 168 6.56 -43.47 -0.31
N ALA A 169 5.88 -42.32 -0.40
CA ALA A 169 6.50 -41.13 -0.96
C ALA A 169 7.77 -40.85 -0.13
N PRO A 170 8.94 -40.61 -0.76
CA PRO A 170 10.21 -40.44 -0.03
C PRO A 170 10.17 -39.39 1.10
N ILE A 171 9.25 -38.43 1.01
CA ILE A 171 9.00 -37.38 2.00
C ILE A 171 8.45 -37.90 3.33
N GLU A 172 7.71 -39.03 3.35
CA GLU A 172 7.14 -39.60 4.57
C GLU A 172 8.21 -40.19 5.50
N ASN A 173 9.40 -40.48 4.97
CA ASN A 173 10.57 -40.96 5.72
C ASN A 173 11.27 -39.85 6.52
N LEU A 174 10.93 -38.58 6.26
CA LEU A 174 11.46 -37.45 7.02
C LEU A 174 10.77 -37.36 8.39
N ASP A 175 11.50 -36.94 9.42
CA ASP A 175 10.91 -36.67 10.72
C ASP A 175 10.10 -35.35 10.73
N ASP A 176 9.35 -35.13 11.80
CA ASP A 176 8.50 -33.94 11.93
C ASP A 176 9.32 -32.63 11.96
N TYR A 177 10.58 -32.69 12.39
CA TYR A 177 11.46 -31.51 12.41
C TYR A 177 11.85 -31.11 10.99
N CYS A 178 12.33 -32.06 10.19
CA CYS A 178 12.63 -31.85 8.78
C CYS A 178 11.39 -31.38 7.99
N LEU A 179 10.22 -31.99 8.24
CA LEU A 179 8.98 -31.57 7.60
C LEU A 179 8.58 -30.12 7.99
N ARG A 180 8.72 -29.73 9.27
CA ARG A 180 8.50 -28.34 9.70
C ARG A 180 9.45 -27.39 8.98
N SER A 181 10.74 -27.73 8.88
CA SER A 181 11.72 -26.90 8.19
C SER A 181 11.35 -26.72 6.72
N ILE A 182 10.99 -27.81 6.02
CA ILE A 182 10.56 -27.75 4.62
C ILE A 182 9.30 -26.89 4.47
N PHE A 183 8.27 -27.14 5.28
CA PHE A 183 7.02 -26.40 5.18
C PHE A 183 7.19 -24.91 5.51
N SER A 184 8.17 -24.56 6.35
CA SER A 184 8.44 -23.17 6.71
C SER A 184 8.95 -22.35 5.52
N LEU A 185 9.53 -23.00 4.52
CA LEU A 185 9.96 -22.37 3.27
C LEU A 185 8.82 -22.13 2.28
N LEU A 186 7.62 -22.67 2.55
CA LEU A 186 6.48 -22.54 1.65
C LEU A 186 5.67 -21.27 1.92
N PRO A 187 5.09 -20.62 0.89
CA PRO A 187 4.18 -19.50 1.05
C PRO A 187 2.98 -19.83 1.94
N HIS A 188 2.41 -18.82 2.61
CA HIS A 188 1.27 -18.98 3.51
C HIS A 188 0.10 -19.75 2.89
N MET A 189 -0.20 -19.51 1.61
CA MET A 189 -1.27 -20.23 0.90
C MET A 189 -0.99 -21.72 0.75
N GLU A 190 0.26 -22.10 0.47
CA GLU A 190 0.66 -23.50 0.35
C GLU A 190 0.67 -24.19 1.72
N ARG A 191 1.07 -23.49 2.79
CA ARG A 191 0.96 -24.01 4.17
C ARG A 191 -0.48 -24.34 4.57
N ILE A 192 -1.47 -23.57 4.11
CA ILE A 192 -2.88 -23.90 4.33
C ILE A 192 -3.29 -25.16 3.56
N LYS A 193 -2.74 -25.39 2.34
CA LYS A 193 -3.03 -26.59 1.55
C LYS A 193 -2.40 -27.85 2.14
N ILE A 194 -1.22 -27.74 2.77
CA ILE A 194 -0.54 -28.84 3.49
C ILE A 194 -1.45 -29.48 4.54
N GLU A 195 -2.29 -28.69 5.20
CA GLU A 195 -3.27 -29.19 6.18
C GLU A 195 -4.27 -30.21 5.60
N ARG A 196 -4.38 -30.30 4.27
CA ARG A 196 -5.33 -31.17 3.56
C ARG A 196 -4.69 -32.45 3.02
N VAL A 197 -3.38 -32.63 3.14
CA VAL A 197 -2.65 -33.78 2.56
C VAL A 197 -2.85 -35.04 3.41
N CYS A 198 -2.48 -35.01 4.69
CA CYS A 198 -2.68 -36.11 5.63
C CYS A 198 -2.76 -35.60 7.08
N ARG A 199 -3.19 -36.45 8.02
CA ARG A 199 -3.33 -36.08 9.44
C ARG A 199 -2.01 -35.59 10.06
N ARG A 200 -0.89 -36.25 9.73
CA ARG A 200 0.45 -35.87 10.22
C ARG A 200 0.83 -34.47 9.77
N TRP A 201 0.67 -34.19 8.47
CA TRP A 201 0.98 -32.88 7.89
C TRP A 201 0.09 -31.77 8.44
N LYS A 202 -1.20 -32.07 8.68
CA LYS A 202 -2.14 -31.15 9.35
C LYS A 202 -1.65 -30.76 10.74
N THR A 203 -1.24 -31.72 11.56
CA THR A 203 -0.70 -31.46 12.91
C THR A 203 0.57 -30.63 12.86
N ILE A 204 1.49 -30.99 11.95
CA ILE A 204 2.74 -30.26 11.76
C ILE A 204 2.48 -28.82 11.34
N ALA A 205 1.70 -28.60 10.28
CA ALA A 205 1.36 -27.28 9.75
C ALA A 205 0.63 -26.41 10.79
N ARG A 206 -0.35 -26.98 11.53
CA ARG A 206 -1.02 -26.29 12.64
C ARG A 206 -0.03 -25.78 13.69
N GLY A 207 0.94 -26.62 14.07
CA GLY A 207 1.97 -26.26 15.03
C GLY A 207 2.94 -25.17 14.56
N MET A 208 3.06 -24.93 13.25
CA MET A 208 3.95 -23.90 12.70
C MET A 208 3.33 -22.51 12.67
N TRP A 209 2.01 -22.38 12.62
CA TRP A 209 1.38 -21.07 12.59
C TRP A 209 1.66 -20.23 13.84
N HIS A 210 1.95 -20.89 14.96
CA HIS A 210 2.32 -20.22 16.22
C HIS A 210 3.71 -19.59 16.21
N THR A 211 4.59 -20.01 15.29
CA THR A 211 5.91 -19.37 15.11
C THR A 211 5.85 -18.18 14.17
N GLU A 212 4.74 -18.00 13.44
CA GLU A 212 4.58 -16.86 12.54
C GLU A 212 4.28 -15.60 13.34
N GLN A 213 5.21 -14.64 13.26
CA GLN A 213 5.13 -13.36 13.96
C GLN A 213 4.89 -12.18 13.03
N GLU A 214 5.09 -12.36 11.72
CA GLU A 214 4.95 -11.29 10.74
C GLU A 214 4.05 -11.73 9.59
N LEU A 215 3.14 -10.85 9.18
CA LEU A 215 2.33 -11.04 8.00
C LEU A 215 2.40 -9.77 7.15
N ASP A 216 3.09 -9.88 6.03
CA ASP A 216 3.08 -8.89 4.97
C ASP A 216 2.38 -9.48 3.74
N VAL A 217 1.29 -8.84 3.33
CA VAL A 217 0.41 -9.37 2.29
C VAL A 217 0.95 -9.15 0.88
N ALA A 218 1.80 -8.15 0.64
CA ALA A 218 2.29 -7.81 -0.69
C ALA A 218 3.81 -7.94 -0.86
N ASN A 219 4.59 -7.55 0.13
CA ASN A 219 5.99 -7.22 -0.08
C ASN A 219 6.96 -8.34 0.32
N ASN A 220 6.50 -9.32 1.09
CA ASN A 220 7.33 -10.43 1.54
C ASN A 220 7.31 -11.59 0.52
N ILE A 221 7.98 -11.45 -0.62
CA ILE A 221 8.10 -12.51 -1.63
C ILE A 221 9.07 -13.61 -1.12
N PRO A 222 8.72 -14.91 -1.17
CA PRO A 222 7.59 -15.55 -1.84
C PRO A 222 6.31 -15.72 -0.99
N PHE A 223 6.29 -15.24 0.25
CA PHE A 223 5.20 -15.42 1.23
C PHE A 223 4.01 -14.47 1.05
N ALA A 224 4.10 -13.53 0.11
CA ALA A 224 3.04 -12.60 -0.26
C ALA A 224 1.79 -13.33 -0.76
N ILE A 225 0.62 -12.74 -0.51
CA ILE A 225 -0.64 -13.27 -1.02
C ILE A 225 -0.83 -12.72 -2.45
N PRO A 226 -0.93 -13.59 -3.47
CA PRO A 226 -1.17 -13.14 -4.85
C PRO A 226 -2.45 -12.32 -4.93
N GLU A 227 -2.47 -11.30 -5.78
CA GLU A 227 -3.57 -10.33 -5.86
C GLU A 227 -4.95 -10.99 -6.01
N LYS A 228 -5.05 -12.01 -6.86
CA LYS A 228 -6.27 -12.80 -7.07
C LYS A 228 -6.83 -13.48 -5.80
N HIS A 229 -6.01 -13.66 -4.77
CA HIS A 229 -6.37 -14.31 -3.51
C HIS A 229 -6.47 -13.33 -2.33
N ARG A 230 -6.23 -12.04 -2.52
CA ARG A 230 -6.34 -10.99 -1.49
C ARG A 230 -7.80 -10.70 -1.16
N THR A 231 -8.40 -11.61 -0.40
CA THR A 231 -9.78 -11.52 0.09
C THR A 231 -9.79 -11.52 1.60
N PHE A 232 -10.78 -10.85 2.20
CA PHE A 232 -10.95 -10.89 3.65
C PHE A 232 -11.19 -12.32 4.17
N ALA A 233 -11.86 -13.19 3.40
CA ALA A 233 -12.07 -14.59 3.77
C ALA A 233 -10.74 -15.35 3.96
N VAL A 234 -9.76 -15.10 3.11
CA VAL A 234 -8.42 -15.69 3.22
C VAL A 234 -7.70 -15.14 4.44
N LEU A 235 -7.68 -13.81 4.63
CA LEU A 235 -7.04 -13.19 5.79
C LEU A 235 -7.67 -13.63 7.11
N ARG A 236 -9.00 -13.77 7.17
CA ARG A 236 -9.71 -14.29 8.35
C ARG A 236 -9.26 -15.71 8.69
N LYS A 237 -9.01 -16.56 7.69
CA LYS A 237 -8.47 -17.93 7.91
C LYS A 237 -7.03 -17.90 8.42
N ILE A 238 -6.22 -16.95 7.95
CA ILE A 238 -4.85 -16.73 8.43
C ILE A 238 -4.86 -16.22 9.88
N PHE A 239 -5.64 -15.17 10.17
CA PHE A 239 -5.79 -14.63 11.53
C PHE A 239 -6.32 -15.66 12.53
N LYS A 240 -7.16 -16.61 12.12
CA LYS A 240 -7.58 -17.73 12.98
C LYS A 240 -6.39 -18.62 13.41
N ARG A 241 -5.33 -18.70 12.60
CA ARG A 241 -4.18 -19.59 12.81
C ARG A 241 -3.03 -18.91 13.54
N CYS A 242 -2.57 -17.76 13.04
CA CYS A 242 -1.41 -17.05 13.59
C CYS A 242 -1.75 -15.76 14.33
N GLY A 243 -3.02 -15.32 14.36
CA GLY A 243 -3.41 -14.06 15.00
C GLY A 243 -2.85 -13.89 16.43
N PRO A 244 -2.97 -14.88 17.32
CA PRO A 244 -2.48 -14.77 18.69
C PRO A 244 -0.94 -14.62 18.82
N SER A 245 -0.17 -15.10 17.85
CA SER A 245 1.31 -14.99 17.82
C SER A 245 1.81 -13.81 17.00
N LEU A 246 0.92 -13.17 16.23
CA LEU A 246 1.27 -12.13 15.28
C LEU A 246 1.71 -10.85 16.01
N LYS A 247 2.91 -10.37 15.68
CA LYS A 247 3.50 -9.14 16.18
C LYS A 247 3.48 -8.03 15.14
N LYS A 248 3.68 -8.37 13.86
CA LYS A 248 3.70 -7.40 12.75
C LYS A 248 2.65 -7.74 11.71
N LEU A 249 1.85 -6.74 11.36
CA LEU A 249 0.85 -6.84 10.30
C LEU A 249 1.01 -5.66 9.33
N ASN A 250 1.36 -5.96 8.08
CA ASN A 250 1.44 -4.98 7.01
C ASN A 250 0.38 -5.25 5.93
N LEU A 251 -0.55 -4.30 5.79
CA LEU A 251 -1.61 -4.28 4.79
C LEU A 251 -1.57 -3.02 3.91
N GLN A 252 -0.46 -2.28 3.90
CA GLN A 252 -0.31 -1.08 3.07
C GLN A 252 -0.07 -1.42 1.60
N ASN A 253 -0.54 -0.55 0.70
CA ASN A 253 -0.47 -0.73 -0.76
C ASN A 253 -1.11 -2.03 -1.24
N VAL A 254 -2.08 -2.54 -0.48
CA VAL A 254 -2.79 -3.80 -0.76
C VAL A 254 -4.25 -3.43 -0.91
N LYS A 255 -4.94 -3.94 -1.93
CA LYS A 255 -6.41 -3.91 -1.99
C LYS A 255 -6.99 -5.26 -1.58
N ILE A 256 -7.75 -5.30 -0.49
CA ILE A 256 -8.42 -6.52 -0.02
C ILE A 256 -9.89 -6.50 -0.44
N LYS A 257 -10.33 -7.49 -1.22
CA LYS A 257 -11.74 -7.65 -1.60
C LYS A 257 -12.59 -8.02 -0.37
N GLY A 258 -13.70 -7.31 -0.17
CA GLY A 258 -14.64 -7.53 0.92
C GLY A 258 -14.06 -7.25 2.31
N SER A 259 -13.27 -6.18 2.46
CA SER A 259 -12.59 -5.80 3.70
C SER A 259 -13.51 -5.33 4.84
N ASP A 260 -14.83 -5.43 4.66
CA ASP A 260 -15.81 -5.17 5.71
C ASP A 260 -15.61 -6.13 6.89
N GLY A 261 -15.24 -5.56 8.04
CA GLY A 261 -14.93 -6.33 9.25
C GLY A 261 -13.44 -6.71 9.42
N LEU A 262 -12.55 -6.27 8.52
CA LEU A 262 -11.12 -6.52 8.64
C LEU A 262 -10.55 -6.00 9.96
N ILE A 263 -10.79 -4.73 10.29
CA ILE A 263 -10.36 -4.11 11.56
C ILE A 263 -10.90 -4.88 12.77
N GLU A 264 -12.16 -5.29 12.70
CA GLU A 264 -12.82 -6.06 13.75
C GLU A 264 -12.16 -7.45 13.94
N ALA A 265 -11.74 -8.08 12.85
CA ALA A 265 -11.00 -9.34 12.90
C ALA A 265 -9.59 -9.17 13.49
N ILE A 266 -8.87 -8.12 13.09
CA ILE A 266 -7.55 -7.77 13.63
C ILE A 266 -7.65 -7.59 15.15
N VAL A 267 -8.57 -6.74 15.60
CA VAL A 267 -8.72 -6.42 17.03
C VAL A 267 -9.18 -7.63 17.85
N ARG A 268 -9.88 -8.60 17.26
CA ARG A 268 -10.30 -9.82 17.98
C ARG A 268 -9.26 -10.93 18.01
N LYS A 269 -8.38 -11.00 17.01
CA LYS A 269 -7.49 -12.15 16.81
C LYS A 269 -6.02 -11.82 17.02
N CYS A 270 -5.63 -10.56 16.83
CA CYS A 270 -4.24 -10.10 16.82
C CYS A 270 -4.00 -9.06 17.93
N LEU A 271 -4.32 -9.40 19.19
CA LEU A 271 -4.25 -8.46 20.33
C LEU A 271 -2.82 -8.11 20.77
N HIS A 272 -1.83 -8.92 20.37
CA HIS A 272 -0.42 -8.75 20.73
C HIS A 272 0.42 -8.07 19.66
N LEU A 273 -0.23 -7.38 18.70
CA LEU A 273 0.48 -6.63 17.66
C LEU A 273 1.37 -5.56 18.29
N GLU A 274 2.63 -5.57 17.85
CA GLU A 274 3.65 -4.56 18.11
C GLU A 274 3.75 -3.58 16.93
N GLU A 275 3.50 -4.03 15.70
CA GLU A 275 3.59 -3.21 14.48
C GLU A 275 2.33 -3.38 13.62
N LEU A 276 1.69 -2.27 13.28
CA LEU A 276 0.48 -2.24 12.45
C LEU A 276 0.61 -1.17 11.37
N HIS A 277 0.57 -1.62 10.11
CA HIS A 277 0.62 -0.76 8.92
C HIS A 277 -0.67 -0.93 8.13
N LEU A 278 -1.40 0.16 7.93
CA LEU A 278 -2.70 0.20 7.26
C LEU A 278 -2.77 1.38 6.29
N ASP A 279 -3.55 1.21 5.22
CA ASP A 279 -4.07 2.32 4.41
C ASP A 279 -5.48 2.71 4.90
N GLU A 280 -5.86 3.96 4.67
CA GLU A 280 -7.15 4.49 5.10
C GLU A 280 -8.38 3.78 4.52
N GLN A 281 -8.25 3.13 3.35
CA GLN A 281 -9.34 2.33 2.78
C GLN A 281 -9.91 1.26 3.74
N TYR A 282 -9.14 0.88 4.78
CA TYR A 282 -9.58 -0.03 5.85
C TYR A 282 -10.22 0.67 7.05
N LEU A 283 -10.03 1.98 7.16
CA LEU A 283 -10.39 2.84 8.27
C LEU A 283 -11.41 3.89 7.81
N SER A 284 -12.71 3.61 7.94
CA SER A 284 -13.69 4.72 7.92
C SER A 284 -13.56 5.57 9.20
N LYS A 285 -13.96 6.85 9.18
CA LYS A 285 -13.88 7.81 10.31
C LYS A 285 -14.14 7.25 11.72
N TYR A 286 -15.11 6.34 11.90
CA TYR A 286 -15.45 5.75 13.20
C TYR A 286 -14.72 4.44 13.55
N LYS A 287 -13.96 3.85 12.62
CA LYS A 287 -13.25 2.56 12.79
C LYS A 287 -11.86 2.71 13.39
N THR A 288 -11.24 3.89 13.35
CA THR A 288 -9.92 4.15 13.99
C THR A 288 -9.93 3.84 15.48
N ASN A 289 -10.97 4.28 16.19
CA ASN A 289 -11.17 3.98 17.61
C ASN A 289 -11.32 2.47 17.92
N MET A 290 -11.66 1.64 16.93
CA MET A 290 -11.72 0.19 17.13
C MET A 290 -10.33 -0.41 17.39
N LEU A 291 -9.25 0.27 16.99
CA LEU A 291 -7.88 -0.16 17.22
C LEU A 291 -7.40 0.05 18.67
N LYS A 292 -8.17 0.76 19.50
CA LYS A 292 -7.83 1.02 20.92
C LYS A 292 -7.36 -0.20 21.72
N PRO A 293 -7.95 -1.41 21.57
CA PRO A 293 -7.55 -2.59 22.33
C PRO A 293 -6.12 -3.09 22.05
N LEU A 294 -5.47 -2.65 20.98
CA LEU A 294 -4.11 -3.05 20.61
C LEU A 294 -3.05 -2.34 21.47
N LYS A 295 -2.99 -2.67 22.76
CA LYS A 295 -2.20 -1.91 23.76
C LYS A 295 -0.67 -2.01 23.60
N HIS A 296 -0.19 -3.02 22.89
CA HIS A 296 1.25 -3.31 22.76
C HIS A 296 1.91 -2.67 21.53
N LEU A 297 1.19 -1.81 20.80
CA LEU A 297 1.73 -1.16 19.62
C LEU A 297 2.97 -0.32 19.94
N ARG A 298 4.02 -0.59 19.17
CA ARG A 298 5.30 0.13 19.10
C ARG A 298 5.39 0.95 17.82
N VAL A 299 4.81 0.44 16.73
CA VAL A 299 4.75 1.09 15.42
C VAL A 299 3.29 1.14 14.97
N LEU A 300 2.80 2.35 14.68
CA LEU A 300 1.54 2.56 14.00
C LEU A 300 1.79 3.39 12.74
N SER A 301 1.45 2.83 11.59
CA SER A 301 1.57 3.51 10.30
C SER A 301 0.23 3.52 9.59
N LEU A 302 -0.29 4.71 9.33
CA LEU A 302 -1.55 4.97 8.65
C LEU A 302 -1.27 5.85 7.43
N ARG A 303 -1.50 5.32 6.22
CA ARG A 303 -1.30 6.03 4.95
C ARG A 303 -2.63 6.40 4.30
N ASP A 304 -2.59 7.38 3.42
CA ASP A 304 -3.75 7.89 2.67
C ASP A 304 -4.89 8.36 3.59
N CYS A 305 -4.56 8.94 4.75
CA CYS A 305 -5.50 9.22 5.84
C CYS A 305 -6.47 10.40 5.61
N ARG A 306 -7.31 10.35 4.58
CA ARG A 306 -8.18 11.49 4.17
C ARG A 306 -9.33 11.80 5.13
N ALA A 307 -9.81 10.86 5.95
CA ALA A 307 -10.95 11.05 6.87
C ALA A 307 -10.61 10.82 8.35
N VAL A 308 -9.35 10.52 8.68
CA VAL A 308 -8.89 10.30 10.05
C VAL A 308 -8.58 11.63 10.72
N GLN A 309 -9.32 11.97 11.77
CA GLN A 309 -9.18 13.25 12.49
C GLN A 309 -8.33 13.12 13.76
N ASP A 310 -7.73 14.24 14.18
CA ASP A 310 -6.89 14.31 15.39
C ASP A 310 -7.56 13.77 16.64
N ALA A 311 -8.83 14.11 16.89
CA ALA A 311 -9.55 13.64 18.07
C ALA A 311 -9.64 12.10 18.15
N ASN A 312 -9.71 11.43 17.00
CA ASN A 312 -9.73 9.97 16.95
C ASN A 312 -8.33 9.37 17.14
N LEU A 313 -7.30 9.99 16.56
CA LEU A 313 -5.90 9.59 16.74
C LEU A 313 -5.47 9.79 18.20
N GLN A 314 -5.74 10.95 18.76
CA GLN A 314 -5.43 11.28 20.15
C GLN A 314 -5.99 10.22 21.10
N SER A 315 -7.27 9.88 20.93
CA SER A 315 -7.94 8.90 21.76
C SER A 315 -7.51 7.45 21.49
N LEU A 316 -6.95 7.15 20.32
CA LEU A 316 -6.33 5.86 20.01
C LEU A 316 -4.96 5.72 20.70
N LEU A 317 -4.19 6.80 20.73
CA LEU A 317 -2.78 6.83 21.13
C LEU A 317 -2.56 7.09 22.62
N GLU A 318 -3.53 7.69 23.33
CA GLU A 318 -3.45 8.05 24.76
C GLU A 318 -2.96 6.92 25.68
N ASP A 319 -3.37 5.68 25.41
CA ASP A 319 -3.08 4.49 26.22
C ASP A 319 -1.90 3.64 25.69
N LYS A 320 -1.15 4.11 24.68
CA LYS A 320 -0.07 3.32 24.03
C LYS A 320 1.30 3.65 24.61
N SER A 321 1.65 3.00 25.73
CA SER A 321 2.88 3.30 26.50
C SER A 321 4.21 2.93 25.83
N HIS A 322 4.19 2.09 24.79
CA HIS A 322 5.41 1.58 24.14
C HIS A 322 5.60 2.11 22.72
N LEU A 323 4.81 3.09 22.31
CA LEU A 323 4.82 3.62 20.95
C LEU A 323 6.13 4.39 20.71
N THR A 324 6.84 3.99 19.66
CA THR A 324 8.15 4.53 19.26
C THR A 324 8.12 5.10 17.85
N HIS A 325 7.18 4.65 17.01
CA HIS A 325 7.06 5.08 15.63
C HIS A 325 5.59 5.39 15.31
N VAL A 326 5.34 6.60 14.81
CA VAL A 326 4.03 7.02 14.30
C VAL A 326 4.21 7.58 12.91
N GLU A 327 3.46 7.03 11.97
CA GLU A 327 3.33 7.53 10.61
C GLU A 327 1.86 7.80 10.34
N VAL A 328 1.54 9.04 9.97
CA VAL A 328 0.22 9.47 9.48
C VAL A 328 0.51 10.34 8.27
N THR A 329 0.30 9.82 7.06
CA THR A 329 0.64 10.54 5.82
C THR A 329 -0.57 10.71 4.91
N HIS A 330 -0.48 11.67 3.99
CA HIS A 330 -1.52 11.95 2.98
C HIS A 330 -2.88 12.22 3.63
N SER A 331 -2.87 13.10 4.63
CA SER A 331 -4.06 13.49 5.39
C SER A 331 -4.47 14.91 5.05
N CYS A 332 -5.75 15.10 4.73
CA CYS A 332 -6.36 16.41 4.54
C CYS A 332 -7.18 16.86 5.78
N THR A 333 -7.02 16.20 6.93
CA THR A 333 -7.79 16.54 8.15
C THR A 333 -6.98 16.53 9.44
N VAL A 334 -5.69 16.21 9.36
CA VAL A 334 -4.80 16.14 10.53
C VAL A 334 -4.03 17.43 10.68
N ASP A 335 -4.26 18.12 11.80
CA ASP A 335 -3.62 19.40 12.13
C ASP A 335 -2.43 19.27 13.08
N GLY A 336 -2.20 18.07 13.62
CA GLY A 336 -1.09 17.75 14.53
C GLY A 336 -1.46 17.85 16.01
N SER A 337 -2.66 18.29 16.37
CA SER A 337 -3.14 18.36 17.76
C SER A 337 -3.20 16.98 18.43
N PHE A 338 -3.30 15.89 17.67
CA PHE A 338 -3.31 14.52 18.17
C PHE A 338 -2.02 14.13 18.88
N LEU A 339 -0.89 14.77 18.54
CA LEU A 339 0.41 14.57 19.19
C LEU A 339 0.33 14.84 20.70
N SER A 340 -0.65 15.65 21.13
CA SER A 340 -0.90 15.90 22.55
C SER A 340 -1.25 14.65 23.36
N GLY A 341 -1.85 13.64 22.71
CA GLY A 341 -2.21 12.36 23.31
C GLY A 341 -1.08 11.34 23.37
N ILE A 342 0.08 11.60 22.75
CA ILE A 342 1.20 10.65 22.76
C ILE A 342 2.05 10.91 24.02
N ASN A 343 2.08 9.90 24.91
CA ASN A 343 2.82 9.95 26.18
C ASN A 343 4.04 9.02 26.23
N SER A 344 4.38 8.39 25.10
CA SER A 344 5.47 7.42 24.98
C SER A 344 6.75 8.06 24.42
N PRO A 345 7.92 7.41 24.57
CA PRO A 345 9.19 7.91 24.03
C PRO A 345 9.24 7.72 22.51
N LEU A 346 8.63 8.66 21.77
CA LEU A 346 8.58 8.60 20.31
C LEU A 346 9.98 8.81 19.73
N GLU A 347 10.41 7.91 18.84
CA GLU A 347 11.68 7.93 18.12
C GLU A 347 11.52 8.37 16.66
N THR A 348 10.40 8.03 16.02
CA THR A 348 10.12 8.36 14.62
C THR A 348 8.73 8.95 14.48
N LEU A 349 8.65 10.12 13.85
CA LEU A 349 7.40 10.76 13.46
C LEU A 349 7.43 11.08 11.97
N ASN A 350 6.47 10.54 11.23
CA ASN A 350 6.28 10.84 9.81
C ASN A 350 4.89 11.42 9.59
N LEU A 351 4.83 12.69 9.16
CA LEU A 351 3.63 13.43 8.85
C LEU A 351 3.64 13.98 7.41
N ASN A 352 4.37 13.31 6.50
CA ASN A 352 4.46 13.75 5.11
C ASN A 352 3.08 13.92 4.45
N SER A 353 2.96 14.95 3.62
CA SER A 353 1.75 15.30 2.86
C SER A 353 0.51 15.40 3.76
N CYS A 354 0.65 16.02 4.93
CA CYS A 354 -0.49 16.41 5.75
C CYS A 354 -0.85 17.87 5.44
N GLU A 355 -1.93 18.07 4.69
CA GLU A 355 -2.32 19.37 4.11
C GLU A 355 -2.72 20.38 5.18
N GLU A 356 -3.40 19.93 6.25
CA GLU A 356 -3.90 20.78 7.35
C GLU A 356 -2.91 20.90 8.52
N LEU A 357 -1.70 20.36 8.39
CA LEU A 357 -0.72 20.34 9.48
C LEU A 357 -0.20 21.75 9.78
N THR A 358 -0.29 22.19 11.03
CA THR A 358 0.11 23.56 11.43
C THR A 358 1.35 23.59 12.31
N SER A 359 2.17 24.63 12.15
CA SER A 359 3.38 24.85 12.94
C SER A 359 3.10 25.03 14.45
N ASP A 360 1.99 25.68 14.81
CA ASP A 360 1.58 25.90 16.20
C ASP A 360 1.39 24.57 16.96
N ASN A 361 0.67 23.62 16.36
CA ASN A 361 0.42 22.32 16.97
C ASN A 361 1.70 21.49 17.10
N LEU A 362 2.58 21.53 16.09
CA LEU A 362 3.88 20.88 16.16
C LEU A 362 4.74 21.47 17.27
N ARG A 363 4.88 22.80 17.31
CA ARG A 363 5.67 23.51 18.32
C ARG A 363 5.17 23.29 19.74
N ALA A 364 3.86 23.20 19.94
CA ALA A 364 3.28 22.94 21.26
C ALA A 364 3.54 21.50 21.76
N ASN A 365 3.74 20.53 20.88
CA ASN A 365 3.75 19.11 21.24
C ASN A 365 5.12 18.41 21.06
N LEU A 366 5.92 18.79 20.08
CA LEU A 366 7.17 18.08 19.75
C LEU A 366 8.25 18.18 20.84
N GLY A 367 8.26 19.26 21.63
CA GLY A 367 9.18 19.40 22.76
C GLY A 367 9.10 18.26 23.79
N LYS A 368 7.96 17.54 23.86
CA LYS A 368 7.78 16.33 24.69
C LYS A 368 8.75 15.20 24.30
N PHE A 369 9.17 15.16 23.04
CA PHE A 369 10.03 14.12 22.48
C PHE A 369 11.48 14.58 22.29
N SER A 370 11.85 15.73 22.86
CA SER A 370 13.19 16.35 22.72
C SER A 370 14.38 15.42 23.00
N SER A 371 14.21 14.44 23.90
CA SER A 371 15.26 13.48 24.28
C SER A 371 15.18 12.13 23.58
N THR A 372 14.14 11.90 22.76
CA THR A 372 13.84 10.58 22.19
C THR A 372 13.71 10.60 20.68
N LEU A 373 13.25 11.70 20.08
CA LEU A 373 12.94 11.77 18.66
C LEU A 373 14.22 11.78 17.82
N LYS A 374 14.37 10.77 16.97
CA LYS A 374 15.51 10.55 16.08
C LYS A 374 15.18 10.85 14.63
N GLN A 375 13.91 10.69 14.23
CA GLN A 375 13.49 10.88 12.84
C GLN A 375 12.22 11.73 12.76
N LEU A 376 12.28 12.79 11.96
CA LEU A 376 11.17 13.69 11.71
C LEU A 376 11.00 13.89 10.22
N HIS A 377 9.83 13.52 9.70
CA HIS A 377 9.49 13.69 8.29
C HIS A 377 8.26 14.58 8.15
N LEU A 378 8.47 15.69 7.45
CA LEU A 378 7.50 16.73 7.15
C LEU A 378 7.66 17.13 5.68
N ALA A 379 7.68 16.18 4.74
CA ALA A 379 7.66 16.53 3.32
C ALA A 379 6.26 17.02 2.93
N ASP A 380 6.16 18.02 2.06
CA ASP A 380 4.91 18.43 1.41
C ASP A 380 3.80 18.85 2.40
N CYS A 381 4.17 19.51 3.51
CA CYS A 381 3.23 20.07 4.48
C CYS A 381 3.06 21.57 4.26
N GLN A 382 2.20 21.94 3.31
CA GLN A 382 2.16 23.28 2.70
C GLN A 382 1.82 24.45 3.66
N LEU A 383 1.19 24.17 4.81
CA LEU A 383 0.82 25.19 5.80
C LEU A 383 1.89 25.46 6.87
N LEU A 384 3.04 24.80 6.82
CA LEU A 384 4.09 25.00 7.82
C LEU A 384 4.88 26.28 7.55
N ASP A 385 4.88 27.16 8.55
CA ASP A 385 5.76 28.31 8.64
C ASP A 385 7.18 27.86 9.01
N MET A 386 8.17 28.28 8.21
CA MET A 386 9.56 27.85 8.36
C MET A 386 10.31 28.53 9.50
N ASP A 387 9.89 29.72 9.94
CA ASP A 387 10.43 30.34 11.15
C ASP A 387 10.04 29.52 12.38
N ASP A 388 8.81 29.00 12.43
CA ASP A 388 8.40 28.10 13.49
C ASP A 388 9.09 26.73 13.39
N ILE A 389 9.29 26.19 12.17
CA ILE A 389 10.09 24.98 11.99
C ILE A 389 11.50 25.20 12.50
N ASN A 390 12.09 26.36 12.26
CA ASN A 390 13.40 26.75 12.77
C ASN A 390 13.45 26.63 14.32
N ILE A 391 12.41 27.12 14.99
CA ILE A 391 12.25 27.02 16.44
C ILE A 391 12.06 25.55 16.86
N ILE A 392 11.23 24.78 16.16
CA ILE A 392 10.99 23.36 16.44
C ILE A 392 12.28 22.55 16.39
N LEU A 393 13.13 22.76 15.37
CA LEU A 393 14.39 22.04 15.24
C LEU A 393 15.31 22.27 16.45
N SER A 394 15.31 23.48 17.03
CA SER A 394 16.08 23.79 18.24
C SER A 394 15.63 22.98 19.49
N GLN A 395 14.42 22.41 19.47
CA GLN A 395 13.87 21.59 20.56
C GLN A 395 14.22 20.11 20.43
N LEU A 396 14.82 19.68 19.31
CA LEU A 396 15.00 18.26 18.96
C LEU A 396 16.49 17.88 18.76
N PRO A 397 17.35 18.04 19.80
CA PRO A 397 18.80 17.85 19.66
C PRO A 397 19.24 16.42 19.31
N GLU A 398 18.37 15.43 19.55
CA GLU A 398 18.64 14.01 19.31
C GLU A 398 18.29 13.56 17.87
N LEU A 399 17.92 14.48 16.98
CA LEU A 399 17.52 14.16 15.62
C LEU A 399 18.70 13.64 14.77
N HIS A 400 18.47 12.51 14.08
CA HIS A 400 19.40 11.85 13.17
C HIS A 400 18.96 11.98 11.71
N THR A 401 17.64 12.00 11.45
CA THR A 401 17.04 12.12 10.11
C THR A 401 16.01 13.24 10.10
N LEU A 402 16.14 14.16 9.15
CA LEU A 402 15.18 15.24 8.90
C LEU A 402 14.75 15.25 7.43
N THR A 403 13.45 15.29 7.19
CA THR A 403 12.87 15.50 5.85
C THR A 403 12.02 16.76 5.85
N LEU A 404 12.41 17.74 5.04
CA LEU A 404 11.71 19.00 4.75
C LEU A 404 11.71 19.23 3.23
N SER A 405 11.07 18.34 2.47
CA SER A 405 11.08 18.35 0.99
C SER A 405 9.73 18.88 0.45
N HIS A 406 9.71 19.39 -0.79
CA HIS A 406 8.51 19.85 -1.50
C HIS A 406 7.79 21.07 -0.90
N TYR A 407 8.54 22.06 -0.40
CA TYR A 407 8.00 23.32 0.07
C TYR A 407 8.01 24.42 -1.01
N PRO A 408 7.09 25.40 -0.93
CA PRO A 408 6.99 26.47 -1.90
C PRO A 408 8.18 27.45 -1.81
N GLN A 409 8.24 28.35 -2.79
CA GLN A 409 9.42 29.16 -3.13
C GLN A 409 9.91 30.14 -2.05
N GLU A 410 9.14 30.43 -1.01
CA GLU A 410 9.54 31.39 0.03
C GLU A 410 9.95 30.70 1.34
N SER A 411 9.90 29.37 1.40
CA SER A 411 9.94 28.66 2.67
C SER A 411 11.34 28.50 3.25
N LEU A 412 12.36 28.10 2.48
CA LEU A 412 13.65 27.64 3.06
C LEU A 412 14.73 28.71 3.31
N THR A 413 14.39 29.99 3.54
CA THR A 413 15.42 30.95 3.97
C THR A 413 16.08 30.50 5.29
N ALA A 414 17.39 30.77 5.43
CA ALA A 414 18.32 30.24 6.43
C ALA A 414 17.68 29.45 7.61
N LEU A 415 17.58 28.12 7.48
CA LEU A 415 17.15 27.21 8.55
C LEU A 415 18.23 27.04 9.63
N ASP A 416 18.57 28.12 10.34
CA ASP A 416 19.64 28.18 11.36
C ASP A 416 19.52 27.11 12.46
N GLY A 417 18.31 26.69 12.78
CA GLY A 417 17.95 25.67 13.77
C GLY A 417 18.56 24.31 13.44
N ILE A 418 18.82 24.02 12.16
CA ILE A 418 19.57 22.82 11.74
C ILE A 418 20.97 22.79 12.37
N THR A 419 21.58 23.95 12.63
CA THR A 419 22.91 24.02 13.25
C THR A 419 22.94 23.44 14.67
N THR A 420 21.79 23.37 15.35
CA THR A 420 21.65 22.80 16.70
C THR A 420 21.66 21.26 16.70
N LEU A 421 21.36 20.64 15.55
CA LEU A 421 21.16 19.19 15.40
C LEU A 421 22.48 18.44 15.25
N LYS A 422 23.31 18.41 16.30
CA LYS A 422 24.67 17.85 16.24
C LYS A 422 24.72 16.34 15.95
N ARG A 423 23.60 15.62 16.11
CA ARG A 423 23.47 14.19 15.78
C ARG A 423 22.92 13.93 14.38
N LEU A 424 22.59 14.97 13.62
CA LEU A 424 21.98 14.81 12.29
C LEU A 424 22.95 14.08 11.34
N LYS A 425 22.46 12.97 10.78
CA LYS A 425 23.18 12.11 9.83
C LYS A 425 22.57 12.14 8.44
N SER A 426 21.26 12.37 8.34
CA SER A 426 20.52 12.40 7.06
C SER A 426 19.64 13.63 6.97
N LEU A 427 19.82 14.41 5.90
CA LEU A 427 19.02 15.60 5.61
C LEU A 427 18.43 15.50 4.20
N HIS A 428 17.10 15.59 4.11
CA HIS A 428 16.36 15.55 2.85
C HIS A 428 15.55 16.83 2.66
N VAL A 429 16.00 17.67 1.74
CA VAL A 429 15.38 18.95 1.38
C VAL A 429 15.13 19.00 -0.13
N ALA A 430 14.72 17.88 -0.70
CA ALA A 430 14.47 17.77 -2.13
C ALA A 430 13.30 18.65 -2.57
N PHE A 431 13.33 19.10 -3.83
CA PHE A 431 12.29 19.87 -4.51
C PHE A 431 11.85 21.14 -3.76
N ASN A 432 12.80 21.77 -3.06
CA ASN A 432 12.59 23.10 -2.52
C ASN A 432 13.18 24.13 -3.49
N ARG A 433 12.31 24.98 -4.03
CA ARG A 433 12.69 26.03 -5.00
C ARG A 433 13.55 27.14 -4.39
N SER A 434 13.81 27.13 -3.09
CA SER A 434 14.51 28.21 -2.37
C SER A 434 15.84 27.76 -1.76
N ILE A 435 16.38 26.60 -2.16
CA ILE A 435 17.73 26.22 -1.72
C ILE A 435 18.70 27.30 -2.21
N SER A 436 19.11 28.15 -1.27
CA SER A 436 19.89 29.35 -1.51
C SER A 436 21.37 29.14 -1.16
N GLU A 437 22.21 30.08 -1.61
CA GLU A 437 23.61 30.20 -1.18
C GLU A 437 23.72 30.18 0.36
N ASP A 438 22.89 30.98 1.04
CA ASP A 438 22.90 31.10 2.51
C ASP A 438 22.64 29.76 3.20
N PHE A 439 21.63 29.01 2.75
CA PHE A 439 21.32 27.69 3.32
C PHE A 439 22.46 26.70 3.12
N LEU A 440 23.04 26.63 1.93
CA LEU A 440 24.14 25.71 1.66
C LEU A 440 25.41 26.12 2.42
N GLN A 441 25.67 27.43 2.51
CA GLN A 441 26.78 27.97 3.28
C GLN A 441 26.61 27.64 4.77
N LEU A 442 25.41 27.78 5.31
CA LEU A 442 25.07 27.35 6.66
C LEU A 442 25.40 25.87 6.86
N LEU A 443 24.97 24.97 5.97
CA LEU A 443 25.26 23.53 6.07
C LEU A 443 26.76 23.25 6.07
N ILE A 444 27.51 23.89 5.15
CA ILE A 444 28.97 23.74 5.02
C ILE A 444 29.68 24.23 6.30
N GLN A 445 29.23 25.34 6.88
CA GLN A 445 29.85 25.95 8.06
C GLN A 445 29.45 25.30 9.38
N SER A 446 28.29 24.62 9.42
CA SER A 446 27.73 24.03 10.65
C SER A 446 28.54 22.87 11.23
N ASN A 447 29.51 22.34 10.48
CA ASN A 447 30.33 21.17 10.84
C ASN A 447 29.48 19.96 11.27
N LEU A 448 28.31 19.78 10.65
CA LEU A 448 27.48 18.61 10.90
C LEU A 448 28.16 17.36 10.34
N GLU A 449 28.04 16.26 11.07
CA GLU A 449 28.52 14.96 10.61
C GLU A 449 27.50 14.28 9.68
N LEU A 450 26.93 15.05 8.74
CA LEU A 450 26.00 14.56 7.75
C LEU A 450 26.67 13.49 6.89
N THR A 451 25.98 12.37 6.76
CA THR A 451 26.37 11.23 5.93
C THR A 451 25.56 11.15 4.66
N HIS A 452 24.32 11.62 4.70
CA HIS A 452 23.37 11.61 3.60
C HIS A 452 22.80 13.02 3.42
N LEU A 453 22.88 13.56 2.21
CA LEU A 453 22.28 14.83 1.84
C LEU A 453 21.50 14.66 0.53
N ASP A 454 20.21 14.97 0.58
CA ASP A 454 19.36 15.06 -0.60
C ASP A 454 18.90 16.50 -0.81
N ILE A 455 19.42 17.11 -1.88
CA ILE A 455 19.07 18.45 -2.36
C ILE A 455 18.61 18.36 -3.82
N SER A 456 18.09 17.20 -4.24
CA SER A 456 17.57 17.01 -5.59
C SER A 456 16.44 17.99 -5.90
N GLY A 457 16.32 18.42 -7.15
CA GLY A 457 15.31 19.43 -7.56
C GLY A 457 15.57 20.84 -7.03
N ALA A 458 16.70 21.08 -6.35
CA ALA A 458 17.15 22.45 -6.06
C ALA A 458 17.33 23.21 -7.37
N GLY A 459 16.85 24.46 -7.45
CA GLY A 459 16.97 25.25 -8.68
C GLY A 459 15.87 25.00 -9.72
N GLN A 460 14.94 24.06 -9.50
CA GLN A 460 14.00 23.67 -10.55
C GLN A 460 13.13 24.86 -11.01
N GLY A 461 13.19 25.17 -12.31
CA GLY A 461 12.43 26.25 -12.94
C GLY A 461 13.23 27.53 -13.22
N TYR A 462 14.49 27.62 -12.81
CA TYR A 462 15.36 28.77 -13.06
C TYR A 462 16.84 28.32 -13.20
N GLU A 463 17.71 29.22 -13.68
CA GLU A 463 19.15 28.94 -13.69
C GLU A 463 19.70 29.05 -12.26
N LEU A 464 20.52 28.09 -11.84
CA LEU A 464 21.28 28.22 -10.60
C LEU A 464 22.11 29.50 -10.63
N ASP A 465 21.96 30.35 -9.61
CA ASP A 465 22.84 31.49 -9.46
C ASP A 465 24.30 31.04 -9.19
N GLU A 466 25.23 31.97 -9.39
CA GLU A 466 26.67 31.70 -9.25
C GLU A 466 27.05 31.31 -7.81
N GLY A 467 26.40 31.90 -6.81
CA GLY A 467 26.64 31.64 -5.39
C GLY A 467 26.23 30.23 -4.95
N THR A 468 25.04 29.79 -5.35
CA THR A 468 24.50 28.44 -5.14
C THR A 468 25.36 27.41 -5.86
N SER A 469 25.75 27.69 -7.10
CA SER A 469 26.67 26.84 -7.88
C SER A 469 28.04 26.70 -7.21
N PHE A 470 28.56 27.81 -6.67
CA PHE A 470 29.79 27.80 -5.89
C PHE A 470 29.64 26.95 -4.62
N CYS A 471 28.55 27.09 -3.87
CA CYS A 471 28.27 26.29 -2.68
C CYS A 471 28.14 24.78 -2.99
N PHE A 472 27.52 24.38 -4.11
CA PHE A 472 27.50 22.97 -4.53
C PHE A 472 28.91 22.39 -4.71
N SER A 473 29.82 23.14 -5.34
CA SER A 473 31.21 22.71 -5.49
C SER A 473 31.94 22.56 -4.14
N ARG A 474 31.48 23.29 -3.11
CA ARG A 474 32.05 23.31 -1.75
C ARG A 474 31.48 22.22 -0.83
N LEU A 475 30.45 21.48 -1.25
CA LEU A 475 29.96 20.30 -0.51
C LEU A 475 31.05 19.24 -0.32
N ASN A 476 32.09 19.24 -1.17
CA ASN A 476 33.27 18.37 -1.02
C ASN A 476 34.07 18.62 0.27
N THR A 477 33.81 19.71 0.99
CA THR A 477 34.44 20.00 2.29
C THR A 477 33.80 19.23 3.45
N MET A 478 32.63 18.63 3.24
CA MET A 478 31.89 17.86 4.25
C MET A 478 32.48 16.45 4.38
N LYS A 479 33.39 16.28 5.36
CA LYS A 479 34.21 15.07 5.53
C LYS A 479 33.43 13.78 5.87
N SER A 480 32.21 13.92 6.40
CA SER A 480 31.36 12.77 6.75
C SER A 480 30.38 12.40 5.64
N LEU A 481 30.26 13.22 4.60
CA LEU A 481 29.27 13.00 3.54
C LEU A 481 29.65 11.76 2.71
N ARG A 482 28.71 10.83 2.57
CA ARG A 482 28.87 9.55 1.85
C ARG A 482 27.85 9.39 0.73
N ILE A 483 26.63 9.91 0.92
CA ILE A 483 25.55 9.85 -0.06
C ILE A 483 25.10 11.26 -0.36
N LEU A 484 25.12 11.61 -1.65
CA LEU A 484 24.72 12.92 -2.14
C LEU A 484 23.78 12.75 -3.34
N ASN A 485 22.58 13.32 -3.24
CA ASN A 485 21.62 13.35 -4.33
C ASN A 485 21.51 14.76 -4.91
N LEU A 486 21.93 14.90 -6.17
CA LEU A 486 21.91 16.12 -6.98
C LEU A 486 21.00 15.96 -8.22
N SER A 487 20.07 15.01 -8.18
CA SER A 487 19.14 14.74 -9.29
C SER A 487 18.26 15.97 -9.56
N TYR A 488 17.76 16.12 -10.79
CA TYR A 488 16.85 17.20 -11.21
C TYR A 488 17.40 18.63 -11.01
N ILE A 489 18.69 18.80 -10.75
CA ILE A 489 19.31 20.12 -10.65
C ILE A 489 19.59 20.65 -12.07
N PRO A 490 19.01 21.81 -12.46
CA PRO A 490 19.26 22.39 -13.77
C PRO A 490 20.68 22.95 -13.86
N ASN A 491 21.23 22.99 -15.08
CA ASN A 491 22.51 23.65 -15.39
C ASN A 491 23.73 23.20 -14.57
N LEU A 492 23.70 22.00 -13.97
CA LEU A 492 24.93 21.34 -13.53
C LEU A 492 25.89 21.22 -14.72
N ASN A 493 27.13 21.66 -14.51
CA ASN A 493 28.14 21.75 -15.55
C ASN A 493 29.48 21.19 -15.07
N ARG A 494 30.41 21.00 -16.02
CA ARG A 494 31.76 20.49 -15.77
C ARG A 494 32.48 21.18 -14.62
N ASN A 495 32.39 22.50 -14.51
CA ASN A 495 33.15 23.25 -13.51
C ASN A 495 32.66 22.90 -12.10
N ILE A 496 31.36 22.81 -11.89
CA ILE A 496 30.77 22.44 -10.59
C ILE A 496 31.20 21.02 -10.20
N ILE A 497 31.04 20.06 -11.11
CA ILE A 497 31.34 18.64 -10.87
C ILE A 497 32.85 18.42 -10.68
N HIS A 498 33.68 19.02 -11.52
CA HIS A 498 35.14 18.94 -11.40
C HIS A 498 35.62 19.56 -10.09
N ASN A 499 35.14 20.74 -9.73
CA ASN A 499 35.53 21.38 -8.47
C ASN A 499 35.09 20.56 -7.26
N TYR A 500 33.87 20.00 -7.28
CA TYR A 500 33.43 19.05 -6.27
C TYR A 500 34.39 17.85 -6.18
N ALA A 501 34.71 17.21 -7.30
CA ALA A 501 35.54 16.01 -7.36
C ALA A 501 37.01 16.24 -6.98
N SER A 502 37.59 17.40 -7.32
CA SER A 502 39.02 17.73 -7.24
C SER A 502 39.68 17.61 -5.86
N ARG A 503 38.88 17.47 -4.79
CA ARG A 503 39.36 17.29 -3.41
C ARG A 503 39.23 15.86 -2.92
N SER A 504 38.97 14.91 -3.82
CA SER A 504 38.75 13.49 -3.52
C SER A 504 37.77 13.30 -2.34
N PRO A 505 36.53 13.81 -2.45
CA PRO A 505 35.55 13.67 -1.38
C PRO A 505 35.34 12.19 -1.03
N PRO A 506 35.03 11.87 0.24
CA PRO A 506 34.79 10.49 0.68
C PRO A 506 33.40 9.97 0.25
N ILE A 507 32.93 10.38 -0.93
CA ILE A 507 31.61 10.06 -1.45
C ILE A 507 31.57 8.60 -1.91
N GLU A 508 30.52 7.88 -1.51
CA GLU A 508 30.28 6.48 -1.85
C GLU A 508 29.12 6.33 -2.84
N SER A 509 28.10 7.19 -2.76
CA SER A 509 26.92 7.17 -3.63
C SER A 509 26.59 8.57 -4.11
N LEU A 510 26.42 8.73 -5.42
CA LEU A 510 26.11 10.00 -6.07
C LEU A 510 25.00 9.82 -7.11
N SER A 511 24.01 10.70 -7.11
CA SER A 511 22.90 10.66 -8.07
C SER A 511 22.75 11.97 -8.82
N PHE A 512 22.62 11.86 -10.15
CA PHE A 512 22.36 12.97 -11.08
C PHE A 512 21.15 12.68 -11.96
N CYS A 513 20.15 11.92 -11.47
CA CYS A 513 19.01 11.54 -12.29
C CYS A 513 18.36 12.77 -12.94
N PHE A 514 18.05 12.70 -14.23
CA PHE A 514 17.39 13.76 -15.01
C PHE A 514 18.14 15.11 -15.01
N CYS A 515 19.46 15.10 -14.83
CA CYS A 515 20.31 16.26 -15.09
C CYS A 515 20.67 16.30 -16.60
N ASN A 516 19.70 16.68 -17.43
CA ASN A 516 19.74 16.51 -18.89
C ASN A 516 20.90 17.25 -19.59
N ASN A 517 21.49 18.27 -18.99
CA ASN A 517 22.60 19.02 -19.57
C ASN A 517 23.98 18.33 -19.40
N LEU A 518 24.05 17.26 -18.60
CA LEU A 518 25.29 16.53 -18.35
C LEU A 518 25.72 15.67 -19.54
N LYS A 519 26.98 15.82 -19.93
CA LYS A 519 27.65 15.06 -21.00
C LYS A 519 28.74 14.17 -20.42
N ASP A 520 29.19 13.21 -21.22
CA ASP A 520 30.25 12.26 -20.82
C ASP A 520 31.49 12.95 -20.24
N ASP A 521 31.87 14.08 -20.82
CA ASP A 521 33.02 14.89 -20.44
C ASP A 521 32.90 15.59 -19.07
N ASP A 522 31.68 15.86 -18.63
CA ASP A 522 31.41 16.62 -17.40
C ASP A 522 31.62 15.77 -16.15
N ILE A 523 31.39 14.45 -16.26
CA ILE A 523 31.45 13.51 -15.13
C ILE A 523 32.76 12.73 -15.05
N LYS A 524 33.70 12.93 -15.98
CA LYS A 524 34.98 12.20 -16.02
C LYS A 524 35.77 12.30 -14.72
N SER A 525 35.78 13.49 -14.10
CA SER A 525 36.49 13.75 -12.85
C SER A 525 35.97 12.92 -11.67
N LEU A 526 34.72 12.47 -11.71
CA LEU A 526 34.17 11.60 -10.66
C LEU A 526 34.84 10.23 -10.68
N PHE A 527 35.20 9.73 -11.86
CA PHE A 527 35.87 8.44 -11.97
C PHE A 527 37.34 8.52 -11.53
N THR A 528 38.02 9.63 -11.87
CA THR A 528 39.45 9.82 -11.58
C THR A 528 39.73 10.30 -10.16
N GLU A 529 38.91 11.18 -9.59
CA GLU A 529 39.20 11.83 -8.30
C GLU A 529 38.40 11.24 -7.12
N CYS A 530 37.16 10.76 -7.35
CA CYS A 530 36.30 10.20 -6.30
C CYS A 530 36.55 8.70 -6.12
N HIS A 531 37.69 8.35 -5.53
CA HIS A 531 38.12 6.95 -5.42
C HIS A 531 37.16 6.07 -4.60
N GLN A 532 36.44 6.63 -3.62
CA GLN A 532 35.50 5.87 -2.77
C GLN A 532 34.14 5.63 -3.41
N LEU A 533 33.88 6.16 -4.62
CA LEU A 533 32.59 6.05 -5.28
C LEU A 533 32.28 4.60 -5.65
N LYS A 534 31.17 4.09 -5.10
CA LYS A 534 30.64 2.74 -5.29
C LYS A 534 29.36 2.71 -6.12
N TYR A 535 28.59 3.79 -6.11
CA TYR A 535 27.31 3.87 -6.82
C TYR A 535 27.16 5.23 -7.50
N LEU A 536 26.83 5.21 -8.79
CA LEU A 536 26.57 6.40 -9.59
C LEU A 536 25.27 6.22 -10.37
N ASP A 537 24.31 7.10 -10.12
CA ASP A 537 23.02 7.10 -10.83
C ASP A 537 22.96 8.21 -11.87
N LEU A 538 22.82 7.83 -13.15
CA LEU A 538 22.75 8.74 -14.29
C LEU A 538 21.43 8.59 -15.05
N ARG A 539 20.39 8.01 -14.42
CA ARG A 539 19.13 7.76 -15.12
C ARG A 539 18.54 9.04 -15.69
N GLY A 540 18.02 8.98 -16.92
CA GLY A 540 17.43 10.12 -17.62
C GLY A 540 18.43 11.16 -18.15
N CYS A 541 19.74 11.02 -17.93
CA CYS A 541 20.73 11.92 -18.52
C CYS A 541 20.95 11.58 -20.00
N SER A 542 20.11 12.13 -20.87
CA SER A 542 20.04 11.76 -22.30
C SER A 542 21.34 12.00 -23.10
N HIS A 543 22.22 12.88 -22.65
CA HIS A 543 23.51 13.18 -23.30
C HIS A 543 24.70 12.34 -22.76
N ILE A 544 24.46 11.42 -21.83
CA ILE A 544 25.43 10.42 -21.40
C ILE A 544 25.42 9.25 -22.38
N THR A 545 26.59 8.81 -22.83
CA THR A 545 26.75 7.77 -23.85
C THR A 545 27.72 6.67 -23.40
N GLN A 546 28.02 5.74 -24.31
CA GLN A 546 29.06 4.71 -24.18
C GLN A 546 30.41 5.26 -23.69
N GLU A 547 30.74 6.52 -24.00
CA GLU A 547 32.02 7.11 -23.64
C GLU A 547 32.20 7.23 -22.12
N THR A 548 31.11 7.47 -21.36
CA THR A 548 31.11 7.41 -19.89
C THR A 548 31.55 6.04 -19.40
N ILE A 549 31.01 4.96 -19.99
CA ILE A 549 31.35 3.58 -19.59
C ILE A 549 32.81 3.26 -19.91
N LYS A 550 33.30 3.68 -21.07
CA LYS A 550 34.69 3.53 -21.46
C LYS A 550 35.62 4.29 -20.50
N THR A 551 35.28 5.53 -20.17
CA THR A 551 36.04 6.35 -19.21
C THR A 551 36.06 5.69 -17.82
N ALA A 552 34.93 5.16 -17.36
CA ALA A 552 34.84 4.45 -16.09
C ALA A 552 35.73 3.19 -16.08
N ASN A 553 35.75 2.40 -17.16
CA ASN A 553 36.63 1.24 -17.30
C ASN A 553 38.12 1.61 -17.19
N GLU A 554 38.54 2.63 -17.92
CA GLU A 554 39.92 3.12 -17.92
C GLU A 554 40.32 3.64 -16.53
N ALA A 555 39.45 4.41 -15.89
CA ALA A 555 39.70 4.95 -14.56
C ALA A 555 39.75 3.85 -13.48
N LEU A 556 38.88 2.83 -13.54
CA LEU A 556 38.88 1.72 -12.58
C LEU A 556 40.14 0.87 -12.66
N ALA A 557 40.75 0.73 -13.85
CA ALA A 557 42.05 0.07 -14.01
C ALA A 557 43.19 0.81 -13.27
N LEU A 558 43.03 2.11 -13.02
CA LEU A 558 43.99 2.95 -12.31
C LEU A 558 43.71 3.04 -10.80
N ARG A 559 42.50 2.65 -10.34
CA ARG A 559 42.16 2.70 -8.91
C ARG A 559 42.90 1.57 -8.16
N SER A 560 43.67 1.95 -7.14
CA SER A 560 44.40 1.01 -6.29
C SER A 560 43.58 0.42 -5.13
N ASN A 561 42.35 0.92 -4.91
CA ASN A 561 41.55 0.61 -3.72
C ASN A 561 40.58 -0.57 -3.90
N ASN A 562 40.57 -1.22 -5.07
CA ASN A 562 39.72 -2.34 -5.42
C ASN A 562 38.22 -2.14 -5.10
N GLN A 563 37.73 -0.91 -5.11
CA GLN A 563 36.32 -0.63 -4.83
C GLN A 563 35.46 -0.92 -6.08
N PRO A 564 34.41 -1.76 -5.97
CA PRO A 564 33.47 -1.96 -7.04
C PRO A 564 32.63 -0.70 -7.26
N LEU A 565 32.36 -0.40 -8.53
CA LEU A 565 31.51 0.70 -8.96
C LEU A 565 30.31 0.15 -9.74
N GLN A 566 29.12 0.51 -9.29
CA GLN A 566 27.87 0.32 -10.01
C GLN A 566 27.45 1.64 -10.67
N ILE A 567 27.09 1.58 -11.96
CA ILE A 567 26.54 2.73 -12.70
C ILE A 567 25.14 2.36 -13.22
N VAL A 568 24.16 3.21 -12.94
CA VAL A 568 22.79 3.06 -13.45
C VAL A 568 22.56 4.02 -14.61
N VAL A 569 22.15 3.50 -15.76
CA VAL A 569 22.16 4.25 -17.05
C VAL A 569 20.82 4.20 -17.81
N GLY A 570 19.72 3.91 -17.12
CA GLY A 570 18.38 3.92 -17.72
C GLY A 570 18.03 5.27 -18.36
N GLY A 571 17.47 5.28 -19.57
CA GLY A 571 17.08 6.53 -20.24
C GLY A 571 18.26 7.44 -20.63
N THR A 572 19.48 6.91 -20.71
CA THR A 572 20.65 7.59 -21.29
C THR A 572 20.86 7.22 -22.76
N GLY A 573 21.81 7.85 -23.44
CA GLY A 573 22.26 7.45 -24.78
C GLY A 573 23.08 6.16 -24.82
N VAL A 574 23.22 5.42 -23.70
CA VAL A 574 23.97 4.16 -23.63
C VAL A 574 23.20 3.04 -24.36
N LYS A 575 23.55 2.78 -25.62
CA LYS A 575 23.09 1.62 -26.42
C LYS A 575 23.61 0.24 -25.95
N GLY A 576 22.91 -0.84 -26.34
CA GLY A 576 23.39 -2.23 -26.22
C GLY A 576 23.19 -2.91 -24.85
N LEU A 577 22.29 -2.38 -24.02
CA LEU A 577 21.83 -2.95 -22.76
C LEU A 577 20.32 -3.18 -22.84
N SER A 578 19.88 -4.44 -22.68
CA SER A 578 18.47 -4.75 -22.38
C SER A 578 18.22 -4.57 -20.86
N GLN A 579 16.96 -4.51 -20.43
CA GLN A 579 16.62 -4.49 -18.99
C GLN A 579 17.43 -5.57 -18.23
N GLY A 580 18.15 -5.17 -17.19
CA GLY A 580 19.01 -6.06 -16.42
C GLY A 580 20.38 -5.48 -16.05
N THR A 581 21.20 -6.31 -15.42
CA THR A 581 22.54 -5.94 -14.91
C THR A 581 23.62 -6.64 -15.72
N ARG A 582 24.61 -5.90 -16.22
CA ARG A 582 25.88 -6.44 -16.76
C ARG A 582 26.99 -6.30 -15.72
N SER A 583 27.61 -7.41 -15.35
CA SER A 583 28.85 -7.44 -14.57
C SER A 583 29.85 -8.41 -15.22
N ASN A 584 31.15 -8.19 -15.00
CA ASN A 584 32.21 -9.09 -15.46
C ASN A 584 32.58 -10.18 -14.45
N ILE A 585 31.79 -10.34 -13.38
CA ILE A 585 32.05 -11.34 -12.33
C ILE A 585 31.40 -12.68 -12.72
N LEU A 586 32.28 -13.67 -12.95
CA LEU A 586 32.08 -15.13 -12.99
C LEU A 586 30.72 -15.65 -12.47
N ASN A 587 29.69 -15.66 -13.32
CA ASN A 587 28.60 -16.63 -13.18
C ASN A 587 28.99 -17.91 -13.93
N ASN A 588 29.73 -18.76 -13.23
CA ASN A 588 29.85 -20.18 -13.57
C ASN A 588 28.64 -20.96 -13.02
N SER A 589 27.44 -20.48 -13.31
CA SER A 589 26.20 -21.24 -13.14
C SER A 589 25.33 -20.91 -14.33
N GLY A 590 25.14 -21.93 -15.18
CA GLY A 590 24.71 -21.79 -16.55
C GLY A 590 23.34 -21.15 -16.71
N SER A 591 23.28 -20.20 -17.63
CA SER A 591 22.25 -20.21 -18.65
C SER A 591 22.87 -19.57 -19.90
N GLU A 592 23.34 -20.40 -20.81
CA GLU A 592 23.48 -20.00 -22.22
C GLU A 592 22.08 -19.56 -22.68
N TRP A 593 21.91 -18.28 -22.99
CA TRP A 593 20.73 -17.83 -23.71
C TRP A 593 21.17 -17.67 -25.16
N SER A 594 20.84 -18.71 -25.93
CA SER A 594 20.82 -18.71 -27.38
C SER A 594 19.60 -17.92 -27.85
N ASP A 595 19.80 -16.77 -28.46
CA ASP A 595 18.82 -16.21 -29.40
C ASP A 595 19.43 -16.25 -30.80
N GLU A 596 19.27 -17.41 -31.44
CA GLU A 596 19.12 -17.47 -32.89
C GLU A 596 17.71 -16.96 -33.21
N THR A 597 17.60 -15.75 -33.74
CA THR A 597 16.51 -15.43 -34.67
C THR A 597 17.10 -14.81 -35.92
N ASP A 598 17.20 -15.63 -36.96
CA ASP A 598 17.32 -15.20 -38.34
C ASP A 598 16.11 -14.33 -38.70
N SER A 599 16.35 -13.07 -39.11
CA SER A 599 15.56 -12.47 -40.19
C SER A 599 16.39 -11.40 -40.91
N SER A 600 16.26 -11.44 -42.23
CA SER A 600 17.13 -10.84 -43.24
C SER A 600 16.88 -9.34 -43.51
N SER A 601 17.99 -8.61 -43.63
CA SER A 601 18.26 -7.42 -44.46
C SER A 601 17.34 -6.19 -44.39
N CYS A 602 17.86 -5.09 -43.83
CA CYS A 602 18.34 -3.93 -44.60
C CYS A 602 19.19 -3.04 -43.67
N GLY A 603 20.32 -2.51 -44.16
CA GLY A 603 21.37 -1.97 -43.31
C GLY A 603 21.16 -0.55 -42.78
N SER A 604 21.54 -0.33 -41.51
CA SER A 604 22.33 0.81 -41.03
C SER A 604 22.62 0.68 -39.53
N GLU A 605 23.87 0.94 -39.14
CA GLU A 605 24.46 0.94 -37.79
C GLU A 605 24.73 -0.44 -37.17
N ALA A 606 26.01 -0.84 -37.21
CA ALA A 606 26.53 -1.89 -36.34
C ALA A 606 26.22 -1.52 -34.89
N GLU A 607 25.42 -2.33 -34.19
CA GLU A 607 25.23 -2.20 -32.75
C GLU A 607 26.61 -2.19 -32.08
N ALA A 608 27.03 -1.02 -31.59
CA ALA A 608 28.30 -0.86 -30.91
C ALA A 608 28.25 -1.67 -29.60
N LYS A 609 28.70 -2.93 -29.66
CA LYS A 609 28.86 -3.78 -28.47
C LYS A 609 29.78 -3.06 -27.49
N LEU A 610 29.31 -2.92 -26.25
CA LEU A 610 30.12 -2.38 -25.15
C LEU A 610 31.44 -3.16 -25.03
N PRO A 611 32.57 -2.49 -24.73
CA PRO A 611 33.83 -3.17 -24.49
C PRO A 611 33.73 -4.10 -23.27
N PRO A 612 34.63 -5.10 -23.13
CA PRO A 612 34.69 -5.92 -21.94
C PRO A 612 34.82 -5.03 -20.70
N LEU A 613 33.93 -5.23 -19.73
CA LEU A 613 33.89 -4.38 -18.53
C LEU A 613 35.11 -4.65 -17.62
N HIS A 614 35.51 -3.67 -16.84
CA HIS A 614 36.42 -3.93 -15.74
C HIS A 614 35.73 -4.90 -14.74
N PRO A 615 36.43 -5.86 -14.10
CA PRO A 615 35.80 -6.80 -13.16
C PRO A 615 35.08 -6.12 -11.98
N LEU A 616 35.50 -4.90 -11.66
CA LEU A 616 34.91 -4.07 -10.61
C LEU A 616 33.83 -3.11 -11.12
N LEU A 617 33.51 -3.12 -12.43
CA LEU A 617 32.43 -2.30 -12.99
C LEU A 617 31.18 -3.16 -13.19
N THR A 618 30.08 -2.67 -12.63
CA THR A 618 28.73 -3.20 -12.87
C THR A 618 27.88 -2.11 -13.49
N ILE A 619 27.10 -2.43 -14.52
CA ILE A 619 26.18 -1.51 -15.16
C ILE A 619 24.77 -2.08 -15.03
N SER A 620 23.84 -1.29 -14.49
CA SER A 620 22.42 -1.64 -14.48
C SER A 620 21.62 -0.73 -15.40
N TYR A 621 20.74 -1.36 -16.18
CA TYR A 621 19.69 -0.66 -16.91
C TYR A 621 18.38 -0.83 -16.16
N GLU A 622 17.91 0.26 -15.57
CA GLU A 622 16.60 0.32 -14.90
C GLU A 622 15.73 1.34 -15.62
N SER A 623 14.44 1.03 -15.83
CA SER A 623 13.54 1.95 -16.50
C SER A 623 13.37 3.25 -15.71
N ASN A 624 13.07 4.36 -16.40
CA ASN A 624 12.80 5.65 -15.77
C ASN A 624 11.68 5.59 -14.72
N SER A 625 10.79 4.60 -14.80
CA SER A 625 9.73 4.34 -13.80
C SER A 625 10.23 3.92 -12.42
N THR A 626 11.49 3.43 -12.29
CA THR A 626 12.12 3.14 -10.98
C THR A 626 12.87 4.34 -10.42
N ALA A 627 13.10 5.39 -11.22
CA ALA A 627 13.75 6.62 -10.80
C ALA A 627 12.80 7.60 -10.08
N LYS A 628 11.73 7.06 -9.49
CA LYS A 628 10.90 7.82 -8.58
C LYS A 628 11.80 8.32 -7.44
N PRO A 629 11.75 9.61 -7.08
CA PRO A 629 12.27 10.04 -5.78
C PRO A 629 11.67 9.13 -4.69
N TYR A 630 12.28 9.06 -3.52
CA TYR A 630 11.79 8.33 -2.34
C TYR A 630 10.39 8.81 -1.89
N LEU A 631 9.37 8.53 -2.69
CA LEU A 631 8.02 9.08 -2.64
C LEU A 631 6.99 8.01 -3.04
N GLU A 632 7.24 6.72 -2.76
CA GLU A 632 6.15 5.74 -2.63
C GLU A 632 5.38 6.06 -1.33
N GLY A 633 4.65 7.16 -1.42
CA GLY A 633 3.86 7.82 -0.40
C GLY A 633 3.09 8.94 -1.08
N ALA A 634 3.78 9.93 -1.68
CA ALA A 634 3.17 11.08 -2.35
C ALA A 634 2.51 10.69 -3.68
N TRP A 635 1.28 10.16 -3.58
CA TRP A 635 0.35 10.17 -4.69
C TRP A 635 0.00 11.62 -5.02
N PHE A 636 0.50 12.12 -6.13
CA PHE A 636 -0.06 13.27 -6.84
C PHE A 636 -1.48 12.90 -7.29
N GLY A 637 -2.48 13.24 -6.47
CA GLY A 637 -3.89 13.10 -6.80
C GLY A 637 -4.44 14.39 -7.41
N ASP A 638 -5.22 14.25 -8.49
CA ASP A 638 -6.04 15.25 -9.21
C ASP A 638 -5.99 16.68 -8.68
N TRP A 639 -5.21 17.53 -9.37
CA TRP A 639 -5.28 18.98 -9.23
C TRP A 639 -6.33 19.49 -10.22
N SER A 640 -7.23 20.34 -9.74
CA SER A 640 -8.32 20.99 -10.48
C SER A 640 -7.83 21.70 -11.75
N GLU A 641 -8.69 21.72 -12.78
CA GLU A 641 -8.46 22.14 -14.18
C GLU A 641 -7.87 23.55 -14.41
N ASP A 642 -7.63 24.36 -13.39
CA ASP A 642 -7.22 25.77 -13.53
C ASP A 642 -5.70 26.05 -13.39
N ASN A 643 -4.85 25.04 -13.17
CA ASN A 643 -3.37 25.20 -13.10
C ASN A 643 -2.61 24.44 -14.21
N PHE A 644 -3.13 24.50 -15.44
CA PHE A 644 -2.72 23.66 -16.58
C PHE A 644 -1.33 23.94 -17.20
N ILE A 645 -0.52 24.87 -16.66
CA ILE A 645 0.74 25.29 -17.34
C ILE A 645 1.99 24.53 -16.86
N HIS A 646 1.97 23.85 -15.70
CA HIS A 646 3.17 23.17 -15.19
C HIS A 646 3.17 21.64 -15.30
N GLN A 647 2.00 21.00 -15.38
CA GLN A 647 1.89 19.55 -15.63
C GLN A 647 2.31 19.18 -17.06
N HIS A 648 2.06 20.09 -18.02
CA HIS A 648 2.32 19.85 -19.45
C HIS A 648 3.82 19.70 -19.78
N ALA A 649 4.73 20.11 -18.90
CA ALA A 649 6.16 19.90 -19.05
C ALA A 649 6.64 18.53 -18.53
N LEU A 650 6.00 17.95 -17.50
CA LEU A 650 6.32 16.62 -17.00
C LEU A 650 5.65 15.51 -17.82
N ASP A 651 4.38 15.71 -18.22
CA ASP A 651 3.64 14.71 -19.00
C ASP A 651 4.13 14.65 -20.46
N ASN A 652 4.60 15.75 -21.06
CA ASN A 652 5.23 15.73 -22.38
C ASN A 652 6.62 15.07 -22.42
N LEU A 653 7.30 14.96 -21.27
CA LEU A 653 8.58 14.23 -21.16
C LEU A 653 8.38 12.72 -20.96
N LEU A 654 7.25 12.31 -20.38
CA LEU A 654 6.91 10.89 -20.15
C LEU A 654 6.10 10.27 -21.31
N HIS A 655 5.26 11.03 -22.02
CA HIS A 655 4.46 10.49 -23.12
C HIS A 655 5.18 10.35 -24.47
N ASN A 656 6.37 10.94 -24.65
CA ASN A 656 7.15 10.81 -25.89
C ASN A 656 8.02 9.53 -25.96
N PHE A 657 7.86 8.58 -25.04
CA PHE A 657 8.64 7.33 -25.00
C PHE A 657 7.77 6.08 -24.77
N ILE A 658 6.66 5.97 -25.51
CA ILE A 658 6.03 4.68 -25.81
C ILE A 658 6.01 4.56 -27.33
N ASP A 659 6.89 3.71 -27.85
CA ASP A 659 6.81 3.20 -29.22
C ASP A 659 5.50 2.41 -29.34
N ASP A 660 4.49 3.02 -29.96
CA ASP A 660 3.45 2.29 -30.67
C ASP A 660 3.55 2.73 -32.14
N GLY A 661 4.20 1.89 -32.93
CA GLY A 661 4.17 2.02 -34.37
C GLY A 661 2.80 1.66 -34.90
N GLU A 662 2.01 2.66 -35.29
CA GLU A 662 1.09 2.55 -36.43
C GLU A 662 1.00 3.89 -37.17
N LEU A 663 1.34 3.84 -38.46
CA LEU A 663 1.13 4.88 -39.45
C LEU A 663 -0.36 5.17 -39.63
N TYR A 664 -0.77 6.42 -39.46
CA TYR A 664 -1.89 6.99 -40.23
C TYR A 664 -1.56 8.41 -40.68
N GLU A 665 -1.40 8.56 -42.01
CA GLU A 665 -1.49 9.83 -42.72
C GLU A 665 -2.82 10.51 -42.42
N PHE A 666 -2.79 11.80 -42.07
CA PHE A 666 -3.91 12.69 -42.33
C PHE A 666 -3.42 14.03 -42.87
N ASP A 667 -4.00 14.37 -44.01
CA ASP A 667 -3.71 15.52 -44.85
C ASP A 667 -3.88 16.86 -44.14
N ILE A 668 -2.95 17.76 -44.47
CA ILE A 668 -2.98 19.19 -44.20
C ILE A 668 -3.87 19.83 -45.27
N ASP A 669 -4.91 20.59 -44.90
CA ASP A 669 -5.32 21.73 -45.72
C ASP A 669 -6.11 22.82 -44.98
N SER A 670 -5.78 24.06 -45.35
CA SER A 670 -6.41 25.37 -45.02
C SER A 670 -6.45 25.80 -43.53
N GLY A 671 -5.89 26.92 -43.10
CA GLY A 671 -5.62 28.18 -43.78
C GLY A 671 -6.52 29.26 -43.20
N GLU A 672 -6.01 30.10 -42.30
CA GLU A 672 -6.29 31.54 -42.23
C GLU A 672 -5.47 32.21 -41.12
N SER A 673 -5.21 33.50 -41.32
CA SER A 673 -4.00 34.19 -40.90
C SER A 673 -4.32 35.55 -40.28
N PHE A 674 -3.63 35.86 -39.16
CA PHE A 674 -3.26 37.18 -38.60
C PHE A 674 -4.36 38.11 -38.03
N PRO A 675 -4.02 39.15 -37.21
CA PRO A 675 -2.71 39.52 -36.61
C PRO A 675 -2.74 39.85 -35.09
N ASN A 676 -1.51 39.99 -34.54
CA ASN A 676 -1.18 40.72 -33.31
C ASN A 676 -1.60 42.20 -33.40
N ASP A 677 -2.00 42.79 -32.27
CA ASP A 677 -1.64 44.17 -31.90
C ASP A 677 -1.75 44.39 -30.39
N SER A 678 -0.99 45.38 -29.95
CA SER A 678 -0.55 45.69 -28.59
C SER A 678 -1.43 46.70 -27.85
N ASP A 679 -1.10 46.86 -26.56
CA ASP A 679 -1.15 48.08 -25.75
C ASP A 679 -2.44 48.51 -25.02
N GLU A 680 -2.17 48.84 -23.74
CA GLU A 680 -2.72 49.91 -22.89
C GLU A 680 -4.08 49.75 -22.17
N ASP A 681 -3.95 49.61 -20.84
CA ASP A 681 -4.61 50.40 -19.78
C ASP A 681 -6.02 50.96 -20.03
N TYR A 682 -6.99 50.55 -19.21
CA TYR A 682 -7.92 51.49 -18.57
C TYR A 682 -8.58 50.88 -17.31
N ASN A 683 -8.56 51.70 -16.26
CA ASN A 683 -9.17 51.51 -14.95
C ASN A 683 -10.69 51.33 -14.96
N ASP A 684 -11.15 50.73 -13.86
CA ASP A 684 -12.39 50.98 -13.11
C ASP A 684 -13.72 50.99 -13.87
N LEU A 685 -14.63 50.10 -13.46
CA LEU A 685 -16.00 50.48 -13.04
C LEU A 685 -16.67 49.31 -12.30
N ASP A 686 -17.15 49.66 -11.11
CA ASP A 686 -18.10 48.92 -10.28
C ASP A 686 -19.34 48.44 -11.06
N ASP A 687 -19.85 47.25 -10.76
CA ASP A 687 -21.11 47.08 -10.01
C ASP A 687 -21.63 45.64 -10.04
N GLU A 688 -22.19 45.28 -8.89
CA GLU A 688 -23.05 44.15 -8.53
C GLU A 688 -23.86 43.50 -9.67
N PHE A 689 -23.95 42.16 -9.71
CA PHE A 689 -25.22 41.41 -9.67
C PHE A 689 -24.96 39.90 -9.52
N GLY A 690 -25.61 39.27 -8.54
CA GLY A 690 -25.32 37.92 -8.07
C GLY A 690 -26.09 36.76 -8.70
N PHE A 691 -25.86 35.60 -8.08
CA PHE A 691 -26.65 34.36 -8.06
C PHE A 691 -27.00 33.72 -9.42
N PHE A 692 -26.32 32.62 -9.76
CA PHE A 692 -26.85 31.26 -9.60
C PHE A 692 -25.75 30.20 -9.71
#